data_AF-A0A2E6TCY3-F1
#
_entry.id   AF-A0A2E6TCY3-F1
#
_cell.length_a   1.000
_cell.length_b   1.000
_cell.length_c   1.000
_cell.angle_alpha   90.00
_cell.angle_beta   90.00
_cell.angle_gamma   90.00
#
_symmetry.space_group_name_H-M   'P 1'
#
loop_
_entity.id
_entity.type
_entity.pdbx_description
1 polymer ?
#
loop_
_entity_poly.entity_id
_entity_poly.type
_entity_poly.pdbx_seq_one_letter_code
_entity_poly.pdbx_strand_id
1 'polypeptide(L)'
;MSALPLAAAKVDPALIESVILINLDSLRNSDDPLFIDTRNRRDGGGTHTAGDVNASISLNDTNSTGLENAFKALLAEHTDDEIADAVDDAFNYALNTAIPVFGLDFKGTMKALEYFTKAGFEASDQRANVPSPEGLAEKIVPKLLSSAVNWAMQNSEHIPAIARDTAEAIGKGALATTVINSTDAKIAEKLTYQATAQALTIMDQDTSTGPGYFGGIDEVVEGVPNAAMQYFETFDPVKGTGTGQYKFHPDKARFIEYVVNGSTYGIMEAAISKGADVASLAEAIGSQSTSAAVQTLTTLPDGGDHHLFLYETIKAIGAGASYASVHVSGHLGNNPSTTQTVAEKISYAVASSAMEKSIASGLATIEVARLGEASAYGTALGTGLAGSMLDPKNGFDRGELAKSSSKGAANGAMEKAADKTINDATENKKLLELARGTAMGSVLGSTAMSVYNHLNTFEVDVQKIIELSAEGAAFGSMTADLDPDNGTRDRLIDETTGEPKKEEFNVEIARAVANGTSTGALFEITALLATKPDEVAAEINSIKTAKSVSYGTTKGAILGGDAVGVPSDVSVKQATEQGLTEGSMDGVALALGLVPADNPAILSEDAIKNAVGVGNKDGAMDAARSLEIKSINPSVEDMRQLMKLYGIDPRLTNPGFIFPNPKRSGEDNFLFPDEEIKIVSPI
;
A
#
# COMPACT_ATOMS: atom_id res chain seq x y z
N MET A 1 8.09 -31.35 52.35
CA MET A 1 7.24 -31.87 51.26
C MET A 1 6.70 -30.67 50.51
N SER A 2 7.27 -30.42 49.34
CA SER A 2 6.92 -29.33 48.43
C SER A 2 5.55 -29.59 47.82
N ALA A 3 4.64 -28.63 47.93
CA ALA A 3 3.42 -28.61 47.13
C ALA A 3 3.83 -28.41 45.66
N LEU A 4 3.46 -29.37 44.81
CA LEU A 4 3.47 -29.22 43.36
C LEU A 4 2.56 -28.04 42.98
N PRO A 5 2.92 -27.21 41.99
CA PRO A 5 1.99 -26.22 41.47
C PRO A 5 0.82 -26.97 40.83
N LEU A 6 -0.39 -26.70 41.30
CA LEU A 6 -1.63 -27.11 40.65
C LEU A 6 -1.60 -26.49 39.25
N ALA A 7 -1.54 -27.29 38.19
CA ALA A 7 -1.79 -26.79 36.85
C ALA A 7 -3.19 -26.15 36.86
N ALA A 8 -3.28 -24.87 36.52
CA ALA A 8 -4.58 -24.22 36.31
C ALA A 8 -5.33 -25.01 35.22
N ALA A 9 -6.63 -25.20 35.40
CA ALA A 9 -7.47 -26.03 34.53
C ALA A 9 -7.93 -25.21 33.31
N LYS A 10 -8.08 -25.86 32.14
CA LYS A 10 -8.68 -25.26 30.93
C LYS A 10 -10.04 -24.62 31.26
N VAL A 11 -10.38 -23.48 30.65
CA VAL A 11 -11.71 -22.87 30.76
C VAL A 11 -12.76 -23.89 30.32
N ASP A 12 -13.81 -24.08 31.12
CA ASP A 12 -14.87 -25.05 30.83
C ASP A 12 -15.72 -24.59 29.62
N PRO A 13 -15.76 -25.36 28.51
CA PRO A 13 -16.59 -25.03 27.35
C PRO A 13 -18.07 -24.82 27.70
N ALA A 14 -18.61 -25.56 28.67
CA ALA A 14 -20.02 -25.40 29.07
C ALA A 14 -20.31 -24.03 29.69
N LEU A 15 -19.33 -23.42 30.38
CA LEU A 15 -19.44 -22.06 30.91
C LEU A 15 -19.39 -21.03 29.78
N ILE A 16 -18.50 -21.22 28.80
CA ILE A 16 -18.41 -20.37 27.59
C ILE A 16 -19.76 -20.34 26.87
N GLU A 17 -20.33 -21.51 26.57
CA GLU A 17 -21.62 -21.62 25.89
C GLU A 17 -22.75 -20.96 26.68
N SER A 18 -22.75 -21.14 28.01
CA SER A 18 -23.76 -20.56 28.90
C SER A 18 -23.70 -19.03 28.90
N VAL A 19 -22.50 -18.44 28.96
CA VAL A 19 -22.29 -16.99 28.88
C VAL A 19 -22.81 -16.44 27.54
N ILE A 20 -22.57 -17.13 26.43
CA ILE A 20 -23.05 -16.72 25.10
C ILE A 20 -24.59 -16.81 25.03
N LEU A 21 -25.18 -17.91 25.51
CA LEU A 21 -26.63 -18.14 25.46
C LEU A 21 -27.42 -17.10 26.25
N ILE A 22 -26.94 -16.77 27.47
CA ILE A 22 -27.58 -15.79 28.35
C ILE A 22 -27.57 -14.40 27.71
N ASN A 23 -26.50 -14.05 27.00
CA ASN A 23 -26.33 -12.74 26.39
C ASN A 23 -26.65 -12.69 24.89
N LEU A 24 -27.20 -13.75 24.31
CA LEU A 24 -27.37 -13.87 22.85
C LEU A 24 -28.25 -12.75 22.25
N ASP A 25 -29.16 -12.17 23.02
CA ASP A 25 -29.99 -11.05 22.55
C ASP A 25 -29.19 -9.76 22.36
N SER A 26 -28.05 -9.60 23.04
CA SER A 26 -27.11 -8.49 22.79
C SER A 26 -26.37 -8.60 21.45
N LEU A 27 -26.39 -9.79 20.85
CA LEU A 27 -25.73 -10.10 19.57
C LEU A 27 -26.68 -10.04 18.37
N ARG A 28 -27.99 -10.06 18.59
CA ARG A 28 -29.01 -9.87 17.55
C ARG A 28 -29.34 -8.39 17.45
N ASN A 29 -29.20 -7.79 16.26
CA ASN A 29 -29.56 -6.39 16.04
C ASN A 29 -31.06 -6.15 16.32
N SER A 30 -31.38 -5.55 17.47
CA SER A 30 -32.62 -4.80 17.69
C SER A 30 -32.38 -3.69 18.71
N ASP A 31 -32.93 -2.49 18.43
CA ASP A 31 -33.00 -1.31 19.32
C ASP A 31 -33.80 -1.55 20.62
N ASP A 32 -34.04 -2.81 20.99
CA ASP A 32 -34.79 -3.22 22.16
C ASP A 32 -34.24 -4.58 22.65
N PRO A 33 -33.37 -4.61 23.68
CA PRO A 33 -32.88 -5.84 24.27
C PRO A 33 -33.99 -6.43 25.15
N LEU A 34 -34.76 -7.38 24.61
CA LEU A 34 -35.57 -8.25 25.45
C LEU A 34 -34.62 -9.16 26.22
N PHE A 35 -34.22 -8.77 27.43
CA PHE A 35 -33.58 -9.67 28.39
C PHE A 35 -34.54 -10.83 28.70
N ILE A 36 -34.34 -11.97 28.05
CA ILE A 36 -35.08 -13.19 28.39
C ILE A 36 -34.26 -13.99 29.40
N ASP A 37 -34.52 -13.72 30.68
CA ASP A 37 -33.98 -14.35 31.91
C ASP A 37 -34.34 -15.86 32.07
N THR A 38 -34.54 -16.60 30.98
CA THR A 38 -34.99 -18.01 31.03
C THR A 38 -34.16 -18.99 30.19
N ARG A 39 -33.05 -18.55 29.60
CA ARG A 39 -32.17 -19.41 28.79
C ARG A 39 -31.17 -20.18 29.67
N ASN A 40 -31.64 -21.24 30.32
CA ASN A 40 -30.76 -22.25 30.92
C ASN A 40 -30.47 -23.36 29.90
N ARG A 41 -29.20 -23.69 29.66
CA ARG A 41 -28.86 -24.93 28.94
C ARG A 41 -29.03 -26.11 29.90
N ARG A 42 -29.69 -27.18 29.45
CA ARG A 42 -29.52 -28.53 30.01
C ARG A 42 -28.58 -29.28 29.09
N ASP A 43 -27.45 -29.80 29.58
CA ASP A 43 -27.14 -31.22 29.37
C ASP A 43 -26.00 -31.84 30.19
N GLY A 44 -26.10 -33.15 30.42
CA GLY A 44 -24.99 -34.10 30.36
C GLY A 44 -24.00 -34.28 31.53
N GLY A 45 -23.81 -33.34 32.45
CA GLY A 45 -22.76 -33.49 33.49
C GLY A 45 -22.91 -32.72 34.80
N GLY A 46 -23.88 -31.81 34.87
CA GLY A 46 -24.16 -30.99 36.05
C GLY A 46 -24.98 -29.78 35.63
N THR A 47 -26.01 -29.43 36.39
CA THR A 47 -26.85 -28.27 36.08
C THR A 47 -26.12 -27.02 36.56
N HIS A 48 -25.57 -26.21 35.66
CA HIS A 48 -25.20 -24.83 36.00
C HIS A 48 -26.45 -23.97 35.87
N THR A 49 -26.94 -23.47 36.99
CA THR A 49 -28.05 -22.50 37.02
C THR A 49 -27.54 -21.12 36.57
N ALA A 50 -28.44 -20.25 36.11
CA ALA A 50 -28.12 -18.82 35.97
C ALA A 50 -27.50 -18.23 37.26
N GLY A 51 -27.83 -18.80 38.43
CA GLY A 51 -27.20 -18.46 39.72
C GLY A 51 -25.75 -18.94 39.86
N ASP A 52 -25.38 -20.09 39.29
CA ASP A 52 -23.99 -20.59 39.31
C ASP A 52 -23.10 -19.79 38.35
N VAL A 53 -23.65 -19.43 37.18
CA VAL A 53 -23.00 -18.55 36.20
C VAL A 53 -22.87 -17.12 36.77
N ASN A 54 -23.93 -16.56 37.38
CA ASN A 54 -23.87 -15.27 38.06
C ASN A 54 -22.95 -15.27 39.30
N ALA A 55 -22.82 -16.40 40.01
CA ALA A 55 -21.89 -16.54 41.13
C ALA A 55 -20.42 -16.58 40.67
N SER A 56 -20.13 -17.18 39.51
CA SER A 56 -18.81 -17.09 38.86
C SER A 56 -18.52 -15.72 38.24
N ILE A 57 -19.55 -14.90 37.97
CA ILE A 57 -19.44 -13.57 37.31
C ILE A 57 -19.34 -12.40 38.32
N SER A 58 -19.53 -12.63 39.62
CA SER A 58 -19.57 -11.64 40.71
C SER A 58 -19.05 -10.22 40.38
N LEU A 59 -19.91 -9.33 39.85
CA LEU A 59 -19.56 -7.93 39.59
C LEU A 59 -20.69 -6.97 40.01
N ASN A 60 -20.34 -6.08 40.94
CA ASN A 60 -21.03 -4.85 41.30
C ASN A 60 -20.84 -3.77 40.22
N ASP A 61 -21.31 -3.98 38.98
CA ASP A 61 -21.30 -2.88 38.01
C ASP A 61 -22.46 -2.98 37.01
N THR A 62 -23.41 -2.05 37.10
CA THR A 62 -24.70 -2.07 36.40
C THR A 62 -24.72 -1.30 35.07
N ASN A 63 -23.57 -0.89 34.52
CA ASN A 63 -23.54 0.10 33.42
C ASN A 63 -22.62 -0.21 32.22
N SER A 64 -22.44 -1.48 31.81
CA SER A 64 -21.88 -1.82 30.48
C SER A 64 -22.30 -3.23 30.01
N THR A 65 -22.25 -3.50 28.70
CA THR A 65 -22.80 -4.70 28.02
C THR A 65 -22.40 -6.03 28.67
N GLY A 66 -23.38 -6.85 29.08
CA GLY A 66 -23.19 -8.03 29.95
C GLY A 66 -22.31 -9.15 29.40
N LEU A 67 -22.19 -9.31 28.08
CA LEU A 67 -21.39 -10.39 27.47
C LEU A 67 -19.88 -10.19 27.66
N GLU A 68 -19.39 -8.98 27.38
CA GLU A 68 -17.95 -8.67 27.38
C GLU A 68 -17.35 -8.82 28.78
N ASN A 69 -18.00 -8.25 29.80
CA ASN A 69 -17.55 -8.35 31.18
C ASN A 69 -17.64 -9.77 31.74
N ALA A 70 -18.72 -10.51 31.42
CA ALA A 70 -18.88 -11.89 31.86
C ALA A 70 -17.81 -12.80 31.25
N PHE A 71 -17.52 -12.60 29.95
CA PHE A 71 -16.49 -13.37 29.27
C PHE A 71 -15.08 -13.00 29.77
N LYS A 72 -14.79 -11.71 29.98
CA LYS A 72 -13.53 -11.26 30.59
C LYS A 72 -13.31 -11.85 31.98
N ALA A 73 -14.34 -11.89 32.82
CA ALA A 73 -14.26 -12.49 34.15
C ALA A 73 -13.97 -14.00 34.09
N LEU A 74 -14.55 -14.71 33.11
CA LEU A 74 -14.28 -16.12 32.86
C LEU A 74 -12.81 -16.37 32.46
N LEU A 75 -12.20 -15.43 31.74
CA LEU A 75 -10.81 -15.51 31.27
C LEU A 75 -9.80 -15.04 32.31
N ALA A 76 -10.24 -14.47 33.44
CA ALA A 76 -9.35 -13.99 34.49
C ALA A 76 -8.47 -15.13 35.02
N GLU A 77 -7.20 -14.83 35.27
CA GLU A 77 -6.20 -15.78 35.81
C GLU A 77 -5.73 -16.89 34.84
N HIS A 78 -6.21 -16.95 33.61
CA HIS A 78 -5.78 -17.93 32.59
C HIS A 78 -4.56 -17.50 31.77
N THR A 79 -3.80 -18.48 31.27
CA THR A 79 -2.66 -18.28 30.37
C THR A 79 -3.09 -17.88 28.96
N ASP A 80 -2.19 -17.33 28.14
CA ASP A 80 -2.58 -16.89 26.77
C ASP A 80 -2.97 -18.07 25.87
N ASP A 81 -2.45 -19.27 26.12
CA ASP A 81 -2.90 -20.48 25.42
C ASP A 81 -4.34 -20.82 25.77
N GLU A 82 -4.68 -20.78 27.05
CA GLU A 82 -6.03 -21.06 27.54
C GLU A 82 -7.04 -19.98 27.12
N ILE A 83 -6.61 -18.71 27.11
CA ILE A 83 -7.42 -17.60 26.60
C ILE A 83 -7.68 -17.79 25.11
N ALA A 84 -6.64 -18.10 24.32
CA ALA A 84 -6.80 -18.33 22.88
C ALA A 84 -7.72 -19.52 22.58
N ASP A 85 -7.59 -20.62 23.33
CA ASP A 85 -8.48 -21.78 23.24
C ASP A 85 -9.93 -21.40 23.58
N ALA A 86 -10.15 -20.63 24.64
CA ALA A 86 -11.48 -20.22 25.07
C ALA A 86 -12.16 -19.29 24.05
N VAL A 87 -11.40 -18.36 23.45
CA VAL A 87 -11.93 -17.48 22.39
C VAL A 87 -12.26 -18.30 21.13
N ASP A 88 -11.43 -19.28 20.76
CA ASP A 88 -11.70 -20.18 19.64
C ASP A 88 -12.93 -21.07 19.90
N ASP A 89 -13.06 -21.65 21.10
CA ASP A 89 -14.23 -22.43 21.52
C ASP A 89 -15.52 -21.55 21.47
N ALA A 90 -15.45 -20.30 21.93
CA ALA A 90 -16.55 -19.34 21.86
C ALA A 90 -16.95 -18.99 20.42
N PHE A 91 -15.96 -18.75 19.56
CA PHE A 91 -16.18 -18.45 18.16
C PHE A 91 -16.74 -19.64 17.38
N ASN A 92 -16.20 -20.84 17.61
CA ASN A 92 -16.71 -22.08 17.04
C ASN A 92 -18.15 -22.36 17.47
N TYR A 93 -18.50 -22.09 18.72
CA TYR A 93 -19.88 -22.18 19.18
C TYR A 93 -20.79 -21.18 18.44
N ALA A 94 -20.34 -19.94 18.25
CA ALA A 94 -21.08 -18.94 17.52
C ALA A 94 -21.34 -19.36 16.06
N LEU A 95 -20.31 -19.83 15.36
CA LEU A 95 -20.38 -20.30 13.97
C LEU A 95 -21.26 -21.55 13.79
N ASN A 96 -21.04 -22.57 14.63
CA ASN A 96 -21.62 -23.90 14.40
C ASN A 96 -22.95 -24.13 15.14
N THR A 97 -23.24 -23.34 16.18
CA THR A 97 -24.45 -23.51 16.99
C THR A 97 -25.31 -22.25 17.00
N ALA A 98 -24.74 -21.06 17.24
CA ALA A 98 -25.54 -19.83 17.33
C ALA A 98 -26.22 -19.46 16.01
N ILE A 99 -25.53 -19.64 14.87
CA ILE A 99 -26.11 -19.40 13.54
C ILE A 99 -27.29 -20.37 13.26
N PRO A 100 -27.09 -21.70 13.20
CA PRO A 100 -28.16 -22.60 12.74
C PRO A 100 -29.28 -22.81 13.76
N VAL A 101 -28.98 -22.82 15.06
CA VAL A 101 -29.97 -23.15 16.11
C VAL A 101 -30.68 -21.90 16.62
N PHE A 102 -29.95 -20.80 16.72
CA PHE A 102 -30.46 -19.57 17.30
C PHE A 102 -30.46 -18.40 16.33
N GLY A 103 -30.44 -18.62 15.02
CA GLY A 103 -30.69 -17.59 14.01
C GLY A 103 -29.82 -16.33 14.14
N LEU A 104 -28.60 -16.46 14.69
CA LEU A 104 -27.59 -15.41 14.63
C LEU A 104 -27.13 -15.29 13.17
N ASP A 105 -27.02 -14.08 12.63
CA ASP A 105 -26.46 -13.90 11.30
C ASP A 105 -24.92 -13.83 11.36
N PHE A 106 -24.27 -13.93 10.20
CA PHE A 106 -22.81 -13.87 10.12
C PHE A 106 -22.27 -12.53 10.66
N LYS A 107 -22.98 -11.43 10.42
CA LYS A 107 -22.63 -10.11 10.94
C LYS A 107 -22.66 -10.06 12.47
N GLY A 108 -23.69 -10.59 13.11
CA GLY A 108 -23.79 -10.72 14.57
C GLY A 108 -22.71 -11.65 15.14
N THR A 109 -22.29 -12.66 14.38
CA THR A 109 -21.18 -13.55 14.74
C THR A 109 -19.84 -12.83 14.73
N MET A 110 -19.54 -12.00 13.71
CA MET A 110 -18.33 -11.18 13.68
C MET A 110 -18.30 -10.14 14.82
N LYS A 111 -19.46 -9.56 15.16
CA LYS A 111 -19.59 -8.68 16.32
C LYS A 111 -19.32 -9.42 17.65
N ALA A 112 -19.79 -10.67 17.77
CA ALA A 112 -19.47 -11.51 18.92
C ALA A 112 -17.96 -11.80 19.00
N LEU A 113 -17.33 -12.09 17.87
CA LEU A 113 -15.89 -12.31 17.77
C LEU A 113 -15.08 -11.08 18.20
N GLU A 114 -15.51 -9.87 17.80
CA GLU A 114 -14.92 -8.61 18.26
C GLU A 114 -14.94 -8.52 19.80
N TYR A 115 -16.08 -8.83 20.43
CA TYR A 115 -16.21 -8.84 21.89
C TYR A 115 -15.34 -9.89 22.57
N PHE A 116 -15.31 -11.12 22.07
CA PHE A 116 -14.48 -12.18 22.64
C PHE A 116 -12.99 -11.85 22.54
N THR A 117 -12.57 -11.32 21.39
CA THR A 117 -11.18 -10.89 21.16
C THR A 117 -10.82 -9.75 22.11
N LYS A 118 -11.65 -8.71 22.20
CA LYS A 118 -11.44 -7.59 23.11
C LYS A 118 -11.29 -8.06 24.57
N ALA A 119 -12.23 -8.88 25.04
CA ALA A 119 -12.18 -9.43 26.40
C ALA A 119 -10.92 -10.28 26.64
N GLY A 120 -10.48 -11.06 25.64
CA GLY A 120 -9.25 -11.84 25.70
C GLY A 120 -7.99 -10.98 25.84
N PHE A 121 -7.86 -9.92 25.04
CA PHE A 121 -6.73 -8.99 25.12
C PHE A 121 -6.71 -8.24 26.46
N GLU A 122 -7.87 -7.83 26.98
CA GLU A 122 -7.96 -7.23 28.30
C GLU A 122 -7.58 -8.21 29.42
N ALA A 123 -8.01 -9.46 29.35
CA ALA A 123 -7.66 -10.48 30.32
C ALA A 123 -6.15 -10.79 30.31
N SER A 124 -5.54 -10.88 29.12
CA SER A 124 -4.09 -11.06 28.97
C SER A 124 -3.29 -9.88 29.52
N ASP A 125 -3.73 -8.64 29.25
CA ASP A 125 -3.07 -7.43 29.75
C ASP A 125 -3.17 -7.29 31.29
N GLN A 126 -4.30 -7.69 31.87
CA GLN A 126 -4.57 -7.54 33.31
C GLN A 126 -4.09 -8.72 34.16
N ARG A 127 -3.43 -9.71 33.55
CA ARG A 127 -2.98 -10.92 34.25
C ARG A 127 -1.86 -10.65 35.26
N ALA A 128 -2.01 -11.14 36.48
CA ALA A 128 -1.08 -10.86 37.58
C ALA A 128 0.34 -11.44 37.40
N ASN A 129 0.51 -12.60 36.74
CA ASN A 129 1.77 -13.34 36.77
C ASN A 129 2.72 -13.05 35.59
N VAL A 130 2.20 -12.86 34.37
CA VAL A 130 2.97 -12.44 33.18
C VAL A 130 2.00 -11.85 32.14
N PRO A 131 1.75 -10.53 32.06
CA PRO A 131 0.98 -9.95 30.95
C PRO A 131 1.67 -10.16 29.61
N SER A 132 0.95 -10.60 28.57
CA SER A 132 1.49 -10.66 27.20
C SER A 132 0.43 -10.52 26.10
N PRO A 133 -0.13 -9.30 25.91
CA PRO A 133 -1.07 -9.05 24.81
C PRO A 133 -0.49 -9.39 23.43
N GLU A 134 0.81 -9.14 23.22
CA GLU A 134 1.52 -9.51 21.99
C GLU A 134 1.61 -11.04 21.80
N GLY A 135 1.86 -11.79 22.87
CA GLY A 135 1.91 -13.25 22.84
C GLY A 135 0.54 -13.89 22.64
N LEU A 136 -0.54 -13.24 23.07
CA LEU A 136 -1.91 -13.67 22.75
C LEU A 136 -2.20 -13.55 21.24
N ALA A 137 -1.76 -12.47 20.60
CA ALA A 137 -1.93 -12.28 19.15
C ALA A 137 -1.33 -13.45 18.33
N GLU A 138 -0.18 -13.98 18.77
CA GLU A 138 0.49 -15.14 18.14
C GLU A 138 -0.35 -16.43 18.19
N LYS A 139 -1.21 -16.57 19.21
CA LYS A 139 -1.95 -17.81 19.47
C LYS A 139 -3.36 -17.77 18.93
N ILE A 140 -3.99 -16.58 18.98
CA ILE A 140 -5.41 -16.43 18.69
C ILE A 140 -5.68 -16.39 17.18
N VAL A 141 -4.84 -15.70 16.40
CA VAL A 141 -5.05 -15.51 14.95
C VAL A 141 -5.04 -16.83 14.19
N PRO A 142 -4.06 -17.74 14.39
CA PRO A 142 -4.02 -19.02 13.68
C PRO A 142 -5.27 -19.87 13.88
N LYS A 143 -5.77 -19.93 15.13
CA LYS A 143 -6.95 -20.72 15.52
C LYS A 143 -8.20 -20.16 14.86
N LEU A 144 -8.47 -18.87 15.05
CA LEU A 144 -9.70 -18.24 14.59
C LEU A 144 -9.83 -18.22 13.07
N LEU A 145 -8.74 -17.90 12.35
CA LEU A 145 -8.76 -17.93 10.88
C LEU A 145 -8.99 -19.35 10.36
N SER A 146 -8.35 -20.36 10.96
CA SER A 146 -8.56 -21.76 10.57
C SER A 146 -10.00 -22.20 10.81
N SER A 147 -10.56 -21.89 11.98
CA SER A 147 -11.96 -22.16 12.34
C SER A 147 -12.94 -21.52 11.35
N ALA A 148 -12.72 -20.25 10.98
CA ALA A 148 -13.55 -19.54 10.01
C ALA A 148 -13.48 -20.13 8.60
N VAL A 149 -12.27 -20.44 8.11
CA VAL A 149 -12.08 -21.00 6.76
C VAL A 149 -12.66 -22.41 6.68
N ASN A 150 -12.45 -23.25 7.71
CA ASN A 150 -13.05 -24.58 7.80
C ASN A 150 -14.58 -24.52 7.78
N TRP A 151 -15.17 -23.59 8.53
CA TRP A 151 -16.62 -23.38 8.52
C TRP A 151 -17.12 -22.92 7.14
N ALA A 152 -16.42 -21.98 6.50
CA ALA A 152 -16.79 -21.50 5.17
C ALA A 152 -16.77 -22.62 4.13
N MET A 153 -15.74 -23.48 4.16
CA MET A 153 -15.64 -24.65 3.28
C MET A 153 -16.79 -25.63 3.49
N GLN A 154 -17.10 -25.97 4.74
CA GLN A 154 -18.18 -26.91 5.07
C GLN A 154 -19.56 -26.40 4.65
N ASN A 155 -19.77 -25.07 4.64
CA ASN A 155 -21.03 -24.44 4.29
C ASN A 155 -21.06 -23.90 2.84
N SER A 156 -20.02 -24.13 2.04
CA SER A 156 -19.90 -23.62 0.66
C SER A 156 -20.03 -22.09 0.55
N GLU A 157 -19.51 -21.37 1.54
CA GLU A 157 -19.48 -19.91 1.59
C GLU A 157 -18.26 -19.34 0.84
N HIS A 158 -18.28 -18.03 0.55
CA HIS A 158 -17.17 -17.34 -0.11
C HIS A 158 -15.96 -17.17 0.82
N ILE A 159 -15.02 -18.11 0.76
CA ILE A 159 -13.90 -18.27 1.71
C ILE A 159 -13.09 -16.97 1.91
N PRO A 160 -12.63 -16.24 0.87
CA PRO A 160 -11.89 -15.00 1.10
C PRO A 160 -12.68 -13.93 1.85
N ALA A 161 -14.00 -13.85 1.64
CA ALA A 161 -14.81 -12.84 2.31
C ALA A 161 -14.99 -13.16 3.80
N ILE A 162 -15.23 -14.43 4.12
CA ILE A 162 -15.30 -14.89 5.51
C ILE A 162 -13.96 -14.67 6.23
N ALA A 163 -12.85 -14.98 5.57
CA ALA A 163 -11.52 -14.79 6.14
C ALA A 163 -11.18 -13.31 6.36
N ARG A 164 -11.56 -12.43 5.41
CA ARG A 164 -11.46 -10.97 5.57
C ARG A 164 -12.24 -10.48 6.79
N ASP A 165 -13.53 -10.81 6.88
CA ASP A 165 -14.41 -10.32 7.94
C ASP A 165 -13.97 -10.84 9.32
N THR A 166 -13.44 -12.07 9.37
CA THR A 166 -12.84 -12.65 10.58
C THR A 166 -11.57 -11.90 10.97
N ALA A 167 -10.64 -11.67 10.03
CA ALA A 167 -9.42 -10.91 10.28
C ALA A 167 -9.72 -9.47 10.74
N GLU A 168 -10.75 -8.85 10.17
CA GLU A 168 -11.24 -7.53 10.57
C GLU A 168 -11.77 -7.53 12.00
N ALA A 169 -12.65 -8.47 12.36
CA ALA A 169 -13.18 -8.58 13.71
C ALA A 169 -12.10 -8.82 14.77
N ILE A 170 -11.08 -9.64 14.45
CA ILE A 170 -9.92 -9.85 15.33
C ILE A 170 -9.15 -8.53 15.51
N GLY A 171 -8.83 -7.85 14.42
CA GLY A 171 -8.12 -6.57 14.44
C GLY A 171 -8.85 -5.51 15.27
N LYS A 172 -10.18 -5.38 15.07
CA LYS A 172 -11.04 -4.48 15.83
C LYS A 172 -11.02 -4.79 17.32
N GLY A 173 -11.30 -6.04 17.68
CA GLY A 173 -11.38 -6.44 19.08
C GLY A 173 -10.06 -6.25 19.82
N ALA A 174 -8.95 -6.67 19.20
CA ALA A 174 -7.62 -6.57 19.79
C ALA A 174 -7.18 -5.12 20.03
N LEU A 175 -7.49 -4.23 19.08
CA LEU A 175 -7.12 -2.81 19.16
C LEU A 175 -8.23 -1.93 19.72
N ALA A 176 -9.38 -2.46 20.13
CA ALA A 176 -10.44 -1.67 20.76
C ALA A 176 -10.09 -1.28 22.19
N THR A 177 -9.25 -2.05 22.88
CA THR A 177 -8.89 -1.83 24.30
C THR A 177 -7.54 -1.14 24.47
N THR A 178 -7.42 -0.26 25.45
CA THR A 178 -6.14 0.37 25.79
C THR A 178 -5.36 -0.56 26.71
N VAL A 179 -4.31 -1.18 26.17
CA VAL A 179 -3.41 -2.06 26.93
C VAL A 179 -2.31 -1.28 27.63
N ILE A 180 -1.87 -1.75 28.79
CA ILE A 180 -0.81 -1.10 29.60
C ILE A 180 0.55 -1.77 29.34
N ASN A 181 0.59 -3.07 29.05
CA ASN A 181 1.82 -3.86 28.96
C ASN A 181 2.30 -4.09 27.51
N SER A 182 1.75 -3.37 26.53
CA SER A 182 2.13 -3.42 25.12
C SER A 182 1.82 -2.07 24.44
N THR A 183 2.22 -1.91 23.18
CA THR A 183 1.76 -0.80 22.32
C THR A 183 0.83 -1.30 21.24
N ASP A 184 -0.06 -0.43 20.76
CA ASP A 184 -0.95 -0.72 19.62
C ASP A 184 -0.14 -1.15 18.38
N ALA A 185 1.03 -0.53 18.16
CA ALA A 185 1.94 -0.89 17.07
C ALA A 185 2.43 -2.35 17.18
N LYS A 186 2.92 -2.78 18.34
CA LYS A 186 3.42 -4.15 18.51
C LYS A 186 2.31 -5.21 18.42
N ILE A 187 1.11 -4.90 18.90
CA ILE A 187 -0.04 -5.79 18.71
C ILE A 187 -0.39 -5.87 17.23
N ALA A 188 -0.46 -4.74 16.52
CA ALA A 188 -0.72 -4.70 15.08
C ALA A 188 0.34 -5.49 14.28
N GLU A 189 1.62 -5.36 14.64
CA GLU A 189 2.72 -6.11 14.05
C GLU A 189 2.48 -7.63 14.17
N LYS A 190 2.15 -8.12 15.37
CA LYS A 190 1.90 -9.54 15.61
C LYS A 190 0.65 -10.03 14.90
N LEU A 191 -0.45 -9.27 14.95
CA LEU A 191 -1.70 -9.65 14.29
C LEU A 191 -1.53 -9.78 12.78
N THR A 192 -0.88 -8.81 12.14
CA THR A 192 -0.70 -8.79 10.68
C THR A 192 0.29 -9.84 10.20
N TYR A 193 1.38 -10.07 10.94
CA TYR A 193 2.30 -11.17 10.68
C TYR A 193 1.54 -12.50 10.70
N GLN A 194 0.80 -12.78 11.77
CA GLN A 194 0.13 -14.06 11.98
C GLN A 194 -1.04 -14.25 11.02
N ALA A 195 -1.78 -13.20 10.69
CA ALA A 195 -2.86 -13.29 9.71
C ALA A 195 -2.33 -13.70 8.34
N THR A 196 -1.22 -13.08 7.90
CA THR A 196 -0.59 -13.38 6.61
C THR A 196 0.06 -14.76 6.60
N ALA A 197 0.83 -15.10 7.64
CA ALA A 197 1.47 -16.41 7.77
C ALA A 197 0.42 -17.53 7.83
N GLN A 198 -0.69 -17.33 8.57
CA GLN A 198 -1.76 -18.31 8.64
C GLN A 198 -2.49 -18.46 7.30
N ALA A 199 -2.73 -17.36 6.57
CA ALA A 199 -3.34 -17.46 5.23
C ALA A 199 -2.50 -18.33 4.30
N LEU A 200 -1.18 -18.13 4.29
CA LEU A 200 -0.25 -18.96 3.51
C LEU A 200 -0.22 -20.41 4.02
N THR A 201 -0.23 -20.62 5.34
CA THR A 201 -0.27 -21.96 5.95
C THR A 201 -1.54 -22.72 5.56
N ILE A 202 -2.70 -22.06 5.56
CA ILE A 202 -3.96 -22.67 5.12
C ILE A 202 -3.88 -23.03 3.64
N MET A 203 -3.34 -22.13 2.79
CA MET A 203 -3.14 -22.42 1.37
C MET A 203 -2.16 -23.57 1.13
N ASP A 204 -1.09 -23.69 1.90
CA ASP A 204 -0.13 -24.78 1.79
C ASP A 204 -0.75 -26.13 2.18
N GLN A 205 -1.43 -26.17 3.33
CA GLN A 205 -1.95 -27.42 3.91
C GLN A 205 -3.22 -27.92 3.24
N ASP A 206 -4.06 -27.03 2.71
CA ASP A 206 -5.29 -27.40 2.04
C ASP A 206 -5.10 -27.39 0.52
N THR A 207 -5.40 -28.51 -0.13
CA THR A 207 -5.39 -28.64 -1.61
C THR A 207 -6.80 -28.54 -2.20
N SER A 208 -7.80 -28.24 -1.37
CA SER A 208 -9.18 -28.10 -1.79
C SER A 208 -9.41 -26.83 -2.62
N THR A 209 -10.49 -26.84 -3.38
CA THR A 209 -10.96 -25.69 -4.14
C THR A 209 -12.38 -25.36 -3.71
N GLY A 210 -12.65 -24.09 -3.44
CA GLY A 210 -13.96 -23.60 -3.00
C GLY A 210 -14.34 -22.29 -3.68
N PRO A 211 -15.52 -21.72 -3.37
CA PRO A 211 -15.95 -20.45 -3.94
C PRO A 211 -14.93 -19.33 -3.67
N GLY A 212 -14.24 -18.89 -4.72
CA GLY A 212 -13.21 -17.84 -4.66
C GLY A 212 -11.87 -18.27 -4.04
N TYR A 213 -11.61 -19.57 -3.86
CA TYR A 213 -10.40 -20.07 -3.20
C TYR A 213 -9.78 -21.27 -3.90
N PHE A 214 -8.45 -21.23 -4.07
CA PHE A 214 -7.64 -22.31 -4.64
C PHE A 214 -6.47 -22.66 -3.71
N GLY A 215 -6.59 -23.79 -3.02
CA GLY A 215 -5.54 -24.35 -2.17
C GLY A 215 -4.32 -24.92 -2.93
N GLY A 216 -3.30 -25.32 -2.17
CA GLY A 216 -2.00 -25.86 -2.59
C GLY A 216 -0.94 -24.78 -2.78
N ILE A 217 0.27 -24.98 -2.27
CA ILE A 217 1.45 -24.22 -2.67
C ILE A 217 2.49 -25.22 -3.17
N ASP A 218 2.92 -25.06 -4.42
CA ASP A 218 3.95 -25.89 -5.06
C ASP A 218 4.97 -24.99 -5.76
N GLU A 219 6.15 -25.54 -6.06
CA GLU A 219 7.15 -24.91 -6.91
C GLU A 219 6.58 -24.60 -8.31
N VAL A 220 6.91 -23.42 -8.84
CA VAL A 220 6.50 -23.00 -10.19
C VAL A 220 7.75 -22.73 -11.03
N VAL A 221 7.84 -23.41 -12.16
CA VAL A 221 8.88 -23.17 -13.16
C VAL A 221 8.33 -22.24 -14.24
N GLU A 222 9.06 -21.16 -14.55
CA GLU A 222 8.66 -20.19 -15.56
C GLU A 222 8.43 -20.88 -16.91
N GLY A 223 7.28 -20.59 -17.53
CA GLY A 223 6.93 -21.18 -18.83
C GLY A 223 6.38 -22.61 -18.78
N VAL A 224 6.19 -23.19 -17.60
CA VAL A 224 5.65 -24.55 -17.42
C VAL A 224 4.29 -24.48 -16.70
N PRO A 225 3.20 -25.04 -17.27
CA PRO A 225 1.90 -25.00 -16.61
C PRO A 225 1.93 -25.77 -15.28
N ASN A 226 1.36 -25.17 -14.24
CA ASN A 226 1.17 -25.80 -12.92
C ASN A 226 -0.30 -25.65 -12.50
N ALA A 227 -1.02 -26.77 -12.41
CA ALA A 227 -2.44 -26.78 -12.13
C ALA A 227 -2.80 -26.51 -10.66
N ALA A 228 -1.98 -26.98 -9.72
CA ALA A 228 -2.18 -26.69 -8.29
C ALA A 228 -2.00 -25.19 -8.00
N MET A 229 -1.02 -24.59 -8.67
CA MET A 229 -0.75 -23.15 -8.56
C MET A 229 -1.64 -22.28 -9.45
N GLN A 230 -2.54 -22.88 -10.24
CA GLN A 230 -3.34 -22.17 -11.23
C GLN A 230 -2.49 -21.28 -12.16
N TYR A 231 -1.29 -21.76 -12.49
CA TYR A 231 -0.33 -21.07 -13.34
C TYR A 231 -0.41 -21.67 -14.74
N PHE A 232 -1.04 -20.95 -15.67
CA PHE A 232 -1.33 -21.47 -17.00
C PHE A 232 -1.03 -20.45 -18.08
N GLU A 233 -0.82 -20.97 -19.28
CA GLU A 233 -0.68 -20.18 -20.49
C GLU A 233 -1.96 -19.38 -20.73
N THR A 234 -1.81 -18.08 -20.96
CA THR A 234 -2.91 -17.20 -21.26
C THR A 234 -3.30 -17.30 -22.72
N PHE A 235 -4.61 -17.36 -22.95
CA PHE A 235 -5.17 -17.22 -24.28
C PHE A 235 -5.21 -15.74 -24.68
N ASP A 236 -4.57 -15.40 -25.79
CA ASP A 236 -4.74 -14.11 -26.46
C ASP A 236 -5.87 -14.19 -27.49
N PRO A 237 -7.03 -13.55 -27.23
CA PRO A 237 -8.16 -13.56 -28.15
C PRO A 237 -7.89 -12.80 -29.46
N VAL A 238 -6.87 -11.95 -29.53
CA VAL A 238 -6.46 -11.20 -30.73
C VAL A 238 -5.57 -12.04 -31.64
N LYS A 239 -4.67 -12.86 -31.06
CA LYS A 239 -3.73 -13.69 -31.83
C LYS A 239 -4.25 -15.10 -32.12
N GLY A 240 -5.32 -15.57 -31.45
CA GLY A 240 -5.96 -16.85 -31.73
C GLY A 240 -5.11 -18.08 -31.39
N THR A 241 -3.99 -17.90 -30.69
CA THR A 241 -3.08 -18.94 -30.20
C THR A 241 -2.65 -18.62 -28.77
N GLY A 242 -2.43 -19.64 -27.94
CA GLY A 242 -1.73 -19.47 -26.65
C GLY A 242 -0.39 -18.79 -26.90
N THR A 243 -0.12 -17.68 -26.19
CA THR A 243 1.00 -16.78 -26.48
C THR A 243 2.30 -17.19 -25.80
N GLY A 244 2.40 -18.39 -25.21
CA GLY A 244 3.50 -18.80 -24.36
C GLY A 244 3.66 -17.96 -23.09
N GLN A 245 2.70 -17.08 -22.79
CA GLN A 245 2.70 -16.22 -21.61
C GLN A 245 1.96 -16.90 -20.48
N TYR A 246 2.61 -17.10 -19.34
CA TYR A 246 2.03 -17.81 -18.20
C TYR A 246 1.73 -16.83 -17.08
N LYS A 247 0.55 -16.97 -16.46
CA LYS A 247 0.19 -16.20 -15.27
C LYS A 247 -0.56 -17.04 -14.27
N PHE A 248 -0.47 -16.63 -13.01
CA PHE A 248 -1.34 -17.14 -11.96
C PHE A 248 -2.78 -16.67 -12.21
N HIS A 249 -3.74 -17.54 -11.94
CA HIS A 249 -5.14 -17.12 -11.87
C HIS A 249 -5.29 -16.08 -10.74
N PRO A 250 -6.01 -14.96 -10.97
CA PRO A 250 -6.11 -13.87 -9.98
C PRO A 250 -6.59 -14.33 -8.60
N ASP A 251 -7.53 -15.28 -8.56
CA ASP A 251 -8.06 -15.79 -7.29
C ASP A 251 -7.04 -16.58 -6.47
N LYS A 252 -5.87 -16.97 -7.02
CA LYS A 252 -4.83 -17.69 -6.27
C LYS A 252 -4.26 -16.83 -5.14
N ALA A 253 -3.88 -15.59 -5.43
CA ALA A 253 -3.32 -14.67 -4.43
C ALA A 253 -4.40 -13.82 -3.72
N ARG A 254 -5.64 -13.81 -4.22
CA ARG A 254 -6.75 -13.00 -3.70
C ARG A 254 -7.14 -13.36 -2.27
N PHE A 255 -6.98 -14.62 -1.86
CA PHE A 255 -7.21 -15.01 -0.47
C PHE A 255 -6.30 -14.23 0.50
N ILE A 256 -5.01 -14.08 0.14
CA ILE A 256 -4.02 -13.35 0.94
C ILE A 256 -4.37 -11.85 0.97
N GLU A 257 -4.72 -11.28 -0.19
CA GLU A 257 -5.18 -9.89 -0.29
C GLU A 257 -6.34 -9.61 0.68
N TYR A 258 -7.33 -10.50 0.74
CA TYR A 258 -8.53 -10.34 1.56
C TYR A 258 -8.23 -10.45 3.05
N VAL A 259 -7.40 -11.41 3.47
CA VAL A 259 -7.00 -11.54 4.87
C VAL A 259 -6.22 -10.31 5.34
N VAL A 260 -5.25 -9.87 4.55
CA VAL A 260 -4.42 -8.69 4.85
C VAL A 260 -5.25 -7.41 4.87
N ASN A 261 -6.18 -7.26 3.92
CA ASN A 261 -7.15 -6.16 3.89
C ASN A 261 -7.99 -6.15 5.18
N GLY A 262 -8.60 -7.28 5.53
CA GLY A 262 -9.42 -7.40 6.73
C GLY A 262 -8.65 -7.06 8.01
N SER A 263 -7.50 -7.69 8.24
CA SER A 263 -6.68 -7.40 9.42
C SER A 263 -6.28 -5.93 9.50
N THR A 264 -5.85 -5.36 8.38
CA THR A 264 -5.45 -3.94 8.29
C THR A 264 -6.62 -3.03 8.58
N TYR A 265 -7.79 -3.30 8.00
CA TYR A 265 -8.99 -2.50 8.15
C TYR A 265 -9.42 -2.45 9.62
N GLY A 266 -9.51 -3.61 10.27
CA GLY A 266 -9.95 -3.70 11.66
C GLY A 266 -8.99 -3.01 12.64
N ILE A 267 -7.68 -3.17 12.44
CA ILE A 267 -6.64 -2.49 13.23
C ILE A 267 -6.75 -0.97 13.06
N MET A 268 -6.82 -0.48 11.82
CA MET A 268 -6.86 0.95 11.51
C MET A 268 -8.13 1.62 12.03
N GLU A 269 -9.29 0.97 11.92
CA GLU A 269 -10.56 1.52 12.40
C GLU A 269 -10.56 1.69 13.92
N ALA A 270 -10.08 0.68 14.64
CA ALA A 270 -9.96 0.74 16.10
C ALA A 270 -8.95 1.81 16.54
N ALA A 271 -7.82 1.91 15.82
CA ALA A 271 -6.80 2.93 16.06
C ALA A 271 -7.32 4.36 15.86
N ILE A 272 -8.06 4.62 14.76
CA ILE A 272 -8.69 5.92 14.50
C ILE A 272 -9.67 6.28 15.61
N SER A 273 -10.49 5.32 16.03
CA SER A 273 -11.48 5.53 17.09
C SER A 273 -10.84 5.95 18.42
N LYS A 274 -9.60 5.55 18.68
CA LYS A 274 -8.79 5.95 19.84
C LYS A 274 -7.95 7.21 19.63
N GLY A 275 -7.83 7.71 18.40
CA GLY A 275 -6.91 8.79 18.07
C GLY A 275 -5.43 8.39 18.11
N ALA A 276 -5.11 7.14 17.80
CA ALA A 276 -3.73 6.64 17.71
C ALA A 276 -2.99 7.15 16.45
N ASP A 277 -1.67 6.99 16.40
CA ASP A 277 -0.85 7.34 15.24
C ASP A 277 -1.00 6.30 14.11
N VAL A 278 -1.94 6.58 13.21
CA VAL A 278 -2.26 5.73 12.06
C VAL A 278 -1.13 5.65 11.03
N ALA A 279 -0.23 6.63 10.95
CA ALA A 279 0.87 6.61 9.98
C ALA A 279 1.94 5.61 10.40
N SER A 280 2.33 5.61 11.69
CA SER A 280 3.24 4.61 12.24
C SER A 280 2.65 3.20 12.20
N LEU A 281 1.34 3.07 12.43
CA LEU A 281 0.64 1.78 12.29
C LEU A 281 0.65 1.28 10.85
N ALA A 282 0.43 2.14 9.85
CA ALA A 282 0.53 1.77 8.44
C ALA A 282 1.90 1.16 8.12
N GLU A 283 2.97 1.79 8.61
CA GLU A 283 4.34 1.31 8.43
C GLU A 283 4.55 -0.08 9.06
N ALA A 284 4.11 -0.26 10.30
CA ALA A 284 4.19 -1.55 11.01
C ALA A 284 3.43 -2.68 10.28
N ILE A 285 2.21 -2.40 9.84
CA ILE A 285 1.34 -3.35 9.12
C ILE A 285 1.97 -3.81 7.81
N GLY A 286 2.43 -2.87 6.98
CA GLY A 286 3.03 -3.19 5.68
C GLY A 286 4.31 -4.00 5.82
N SER A 287 5.14 -3.65 6.81
CA SER A 287 6.40 -4.34 7.06
C SER A 287 6.17 -5.78 7.51
N GLN A 288 5.27 -6.01 8.47
CA GLN A 288 5.07 -7.34 9.04
C GLN A 288 4.27 -8.30 8.17
N SER A 289 3.27 -7.80 7.43
CA SER A 289 2.54 -8.63 6.46
C SER A 289 3.49 -9.15 5.38
N THR A 290 4.35 -8.27 4.87
CA THR A 290 5.37 -8.61 3.88
C THR A 290 6.42 -9.56 4.43
N SER A 291 6.89 -9.30 5.66
CA SER A 291 7.89 -10.15 6.33
C SER A 291 7.37 -11.57 6.54
N ALA A 292 6.11 -11.72 6.95
CA ALA A 292 5.46 -13.02 7.08
C ALA A 292 5.43 -13.78 5.76
N ALA A 293 5.11 -13.12 4.65
CA ALA A 293 5.04 -13.77 3.35
C ALA A 293 6.40 -14.27 2.85
N VAL A 294 7.43 -13.43 2.90
CA VAL A 294 8.78 -13.83 2.51
C VAL A 294 9.27 -14.98 3.39
N GLN A 295 9.14 -14.86 4.72
CA GLN A 295 9.59 -15.91 5.62
C GLN A 295 8.86 -17.23 5.41
N THR A 296 7.53 -17.19 5.26
CA THR A 296 6.73 -18.42 5.07
C THR A 296 7.11 -19.11 3.77
N LEU A 297 7.12 -18.38 2.64
CA LEU A 297 7.38 -18.97 1.32
C LEU A 297 8.83 -19.43 1.14
N THR A 298 9.80 -18.79 1.80
CA THR A 298 11.22 -19.20 1.72
C THR A 298 11.60 -20.31 2.69
N THR A 299 10.68 -20.69 3.60
CA THR A 299 10.90 -21.76 4.58
C THR A 299 9.90 -22.90 4.47
N LEU A 300 9.19 -22.99 3.34
CA LEU A 300 8.25 -24.08 3.10
C LEU A 300 8.98 -25.44 3.18
N PRO A 301 8.35 -26.48 3.79
CA PRO A 301 9.02 -27.75 4.06
C PRO A 301 9.38 -28.57 2.82
N ASP A 302 8.74 -28.29 1.68
CA ASP A 302 9.00 -28.96 0.40
C ASP A 302 10.36 -28.59 -0.20
N GLY A 303 10.95 -27.48 0.23
CA GLY A 303 12.24 -26.98 -0.23
C GLY A 303 12.23 -26.48 -1.68
N GLY A 304 11.05 -26.22 -2.23
CA GLY A 304 10.86 -25.71 -3.58
C GLY A 304 11.23 -24.23 -3.71
N ASP A 305 11.46 -23.77 -4.94
CA ASP A 305 11.62 -22.35 -5.23
C ASP A 305 10.28 -21.69 -5.55
N HIS A 306 9.79 -20.86 -4.63
CA HIS A 306 8.49 -20.20 -4.76
C HIS A 306 8.58 -18.71 -5.15
N HIS A 307 9.71 -18.24 -5.68
CA HIS A 307 9.91 -16.80 -5.99
C HIS A 307 8.83 -16.21 -6.92
N LEU A 308 8.35 -16.96 -7.92
CA LEU A 308 7.28 -16.50 -8.82
C LEU A 308 5.97 -16.25 -8.07
N PHE A 309 5.60 -17.13 -7.14
CA PHE A 309 4.40 -16.95 -6.33
C PHE A 309 4.60 -15.90 -5.24
N LEU A 310 5.84 -15.73 -4.76
CA LEU A 310 6.21 -14.64 -3.86
C LEU A 310 5.91 -13.28 -4.50
N TYR A 311 6.22 -13.06 -5.77
CA TYR A 311 5.90 -11.79 -6.45
C TYR A 311 4.40 -11.50 -6.45
N GLU A 312 3.55 -12.47 -6.82
CA GLU A 312 2.10 -12.30 -6.78
C GLU A 312 1.56 -12.12 -5.35
N THR A 313 2.17 -12.79 -4.37
CA THR A 313 1.82 -12.65 -2.95
C THR A 313 2.13 -11.24 -2.43
N ILE A 314 3.32 -10.71 -2.73
CA ILE A 314 3.72 -9.34 -2.34
C ILE A 314 2.83 -8.30 -3.00
N LYS A 315 2.49 -8.50 -4.26
CA LYS A 315 1.52 -7.67 -4.99
C LYS A 315 0.14 -7.69 -4.33
N ALA A 316 -0.36 -8.87 -3.96
CA ALA A 316 -1.64 -9.02 -3.24
C ALA A 316 -1.62 -8.35 -1.86
N ILE A 317 -0.52 -8.47 -1.10
CA ILE A 317 -0.32 -7.79 0.19
C ILE A 317 -0.32 -6.28 0.00
N GLY A 318 0.45 -5.77 -0.97
CA GLY A 318 0.50 -4.35 -1.28
C GLY A 318 -0.87 -3.78 -1.65
N ALA A 319 -1.65 -4.51 -2.44
CA ALA A 319 -3.01 -4.11 -2.80
C ALA A 319 -3.95 -4.07 -1.59
N GLY A 320 -4.03 -5.16 -0.82
CA GLY A 320 -4.92 -5.27 0.33
C GLY A 320 -4.60 -4.30 1.46
N ALA A 321 -3.32 -4.21 1.84
CA ALA A 321 -2.87 -3.37 2.95
C ALA A 321 -2.98 -1.87 2.63
N SER A 322 -2.56 -1.45 1.42
CA SER A 322 -2.67 -0.05 1.01
C SER A 322 -4.11 0.38 0.80
N TYR A 323 -4.96 -0.48 0.22
CA TYR A 323 -6.40 -0.20 0.11
C TYR A 323 -7.02 0.06 1.49
N ALA A 324 -6.87 -0.89 2.42
CA ALA A 324 -7.48 -0.78 3.73
C ALA A 324 -6.96 0.43 4.51
N SER A 325 -5.64 0.64 4.51
CA SER A 325 -5.00 1.76 5.22
C SER A 325 -5.49 3.12 4.73
N VAL A 326 -5.46 3.33 3.40
CA VAL A 326 -5.84 4.61 2.78
C VAL A 326 -7.35 4.83 2.85
N HIS A 327 -8.15 3.79 2.64
CA HIS A 327 -9.61 3.88 2.70
C HIS A 327 -10.06 4.21 4.12
N VAL A 328 -9.55 3.53 5.14
CA VAL A 328 -9.93 3.77 6.53
C VAL A 328 -9.46 5.14 7.02
N SER A 329 -8.21 5.52 6.75
CA SER A 329 -7.71 6.85 7.13
C SER A 329 -8.45 7.98 6.42
N GLY A 330 -8.84 7.79 5.16
CA GLY A 330 -9.58 8.77 4.38
C GLY A 330 -11.06 8.84 4.75
N HIS A 331 -11.72 7.70 4.94
CA HIS A 331 -13.15 7.62 5.19
C HIS A 331 -13.52 7.96 6.65
N LEU A 332 -12.82 7.35 7.61
CA LEU A 332 -13.09 7.54 9.05
C LEU A 332 -12.25 8.67 9.64
N GLY A 333 -10.97 8.73 9.27
CA GLY A 333 -10.08 9.80 9.75
C GLY A 333 -10.35 11.15 9.10
N ASN A 334 -10.84 11.15 7.85
CA ASN A 334 -11.25 12.32 7.07
C ASN A 334 -10.19 13.45 7.03
N ASN A 335 -8.91 13.07 6.93
CA ASN A 335 -7.79 14.01 6.82
C ASN A 335 -6.93 13.68 5.58
N PRO A 336 -6.95 14.52 4.53
CA PRO A 336 -6.17 14.30 3.31
C PRO A 336 -4.66 14.19 3.54
N SER A 337 -4.07 15.07 4.34
CA SER A 337 -2.61 15.08 4.59
C SER A 337 -2.16 13.84 5.37
N THR A 338 -2.92 13.43 6.38
CA THR A 338 -2.66 12.17 7.10
C THR A 338 -2.83 10.97 6.18
N THR A 339 -3.84 10.97 5.30
CA THR A 339 -4.09 9.87 4.35
C THR A 339 -3.00 9.75 3.30
N GLN A 340 -2.46 10.88 2.82
CA GLN A 340 -1.27 10.90 1.95
C GLN A 340 -0.04 10.34 2.68
N THR A 341 0.15 10.72 3.95
CA THR A 341 1.26 10.18 4.77
C THR A 341 1.10 8.68 4.98
N VAL A 342 -0.11 8.20 5.26
CA VAL A 342 -0.43 6.77 5.37
C VAL A 342 -0.13 6.04 4.06
N ALA A 343 -0.52 6.59 2.91
CA ALA A 343 -0.23 6.03 1.59
C ALA A 343 1.28 5.91 1.32
N GLU A 344 2.06 6.92 1.71
CA GLU A 344 3.53 6.90 1.62
C GLU A 344 4.13 5.84 2.55
N LYS A 345 3.71 5.81 3.82
CA LYS A 345 4.26 4.92 4.85
C LYS A 345 3.97 3.45 4.60
N ILE A 346 2.73 3.09 4.22
CA ILE A 346 2.40 1.71 3.88
C ILE A 346 3.20 1.22 2.67
N SER A 347 3.34 2.08 1.65
CA SER A 347 4.03 1.71 0.41
C SER A 347 5.54 1.58 0.63
N TYR A 348 6.12 2.47 1.43
CA TYR A 348 7.49 2.34 1.92
C TYR A 348 7.69 1.02 2.66
N ALA A 349 6.81 0.68 3.60
CA ALA A 349 6.96 -0.51 4.44
C ALA A 349 6.84 -1.82 3.66
N VAL A 350 5.90 -1.91 2.72
CA VAL A 350 5.75 -3.10 1.86
C VAL A 350 7.00 -3.29 0.99
N ALA A 351 7.45 -2.23 0.31
CA ALA A 351 8.61 -2.31 -0.58
C ALA A 351 9.92 -2.57 0.17
N SER A 352 10.14 -1.88 1.29
CA SER A 352 11.34 -2.04 2.13
C SER A 352 11.44 -3.43 2.76
N SER A 353 10.36 -3.93 3.36
CA SER A 353 10.35 -5.26 3.98
C SER A 353 10.48 -6.37 2.95
N ALA A 354 9.89 -6.21 1.75
CA ALA A 354 10.05 -7.18 0.67
C ALA A 354 11.52 -7.33 0.30
N MET A 355 12.23 -6.22 0.09
CA MET A 355 13.66 -6.22 -0.20
C MET A 355 14.49 -6.78 0.95
N GLU A 356 14.33 -6.24 2.15
CA GLU A 356 15.13 -6.60 3.32
C GLU A 356 15.04 -8.11 3.60
N LYS A 357 13.83 -8.66 3.65
CA LYS A 357 13.64 -10.09 3.97
C LYS A 357 14.04 -10.99 2.81
N SER A 358 13.83 -10.57 1.56
CA SER A 358 14.23 -11.39 0.41
C SER A 358 15.75 -11.49 0.29
N ILE A 359 16.46 -10.36 0.50
CA ILE A 359 17.93 -10.34 0.54
C ILE A 359 18.45 -11.21 1.70
N ALA A 360 17.84 -11.08 2.88
CA ALA A 360 18.21 -11.88 4.06
C ALA A 360 17.96 -13.39 3.86
N SER A 361 17.02 -13.79 3.00
CA SER A 361 16.78 -15.21 2.70
C SER A 361 17.93 -15.86 1.91
N GLY A 362 18.71 -15.07 1.17
CA GLY A 362 19.84 -15.55 0.38
C GLY A 362 19.47 -16.32 -0.89
N LEU A 363 18.20 -16.34 -1.30
CA LEU A 363 17.75 -17.00 -2.52
C LEU A 363 18.15 -16.18 -3.76
N ALA A 364 19.10 -16.73 -4.53
CA ALA A 364 19.64 -16.07 -5.73
C ALA A 364 18.64 -15.93 -6.89
N THR A 365 17.54 -16.69 -6.88
CA THR A 365 16.49 -16.66 -7.90
C THR A 365 15.53 -15.49 -7.74
N ILE A 366 15.54 -14.80 -6.59
CA ILE A 366 14.74 -13.60 -6.39
C ILE A 366 15.41 -12.42 -7.12
N GLU A 367 14.85 -12.06 -8.27
CA GLU A 367 15.14 -10.82 -8.98
C GLU A 367 14.56 -9.61 -8.22
N VAL A 368 15.43 -8.71 -7.76
CA VAL A 368 14.99 -7.51 -7.02
C VAL A 368 14.14 -6.57 -7.87
N ALA A 369 14.40 -6.48 -9.17
CA ALA A 369 13.62 -5.64 -10.07
C ALA A 369 12.15 -6.08 -10.14
N ARG A 370 11.90 -7.39 -10.32
CA ARG A 370 10.53 -7.95 -10.32
C ARG A 370 9.86 -7.83 -8.96
N LEU A 371 10.61 -8.01 -7.87
CA LEU A 371 10.09 -7.83 -6.52
C LEU A 371 9.68 -6.36 -6.26
N GLY A 372 10.51 -5.41 -6.69
CA GLY A 372 10.25 -3.98 -6.58
C GLY A 372 9.05 -3.55 -7.41
N GLU A 373 8.96 -4.05 -8.64
CA GLU A 373 7.80 -3.88 -9.50
C GLU A 373 6.52 -4.43 -8.85
N ALA A 374 6.53 -5.66 -8.35
CA ALA A 374 5.38 -6.31 -7.74
C ALA A 374 4.88 -5.54 -6.49
N SER A 375 5.81 -5.14 -5.61
CA SER A 375 5.48 -4.36 -4.41
C SER A 375 4.85 -3.00 -4.75
N ALA A 376 5.48 -2.25 -5.66
CA ALA A 376 4.99 -0.94 -6.08
C ALA A 376 3.67 -1.01 -6.87
N TYR A 377 3.51 -2.02 -7.72
CA TYR A 377 2.28 -2.25 -8.46
C TYR A 377 1.11 -2.55 -7.52
N GLY A 378 1.32 -3.45 -6.54
CA GLY A 378 0.32 -3.78 -5.53
C GLY A 378 -0.11 -2.54 -4.74
N THR A 379 0.84 -1.79 -4.18
CA THR A 379 0.54 -0.61 -3.37
C THR A 379 -0.13 0.50 -4.18
N ALA A 380 0.23 0.67 -5.46
CA ALA A 380 -0.40 1.62 -6.36
C ALA A 380 -1.86 1.25 -6.67
N LEU A 381 -2.15 -0.04 -6.94
CA LEU A 381 -3.52 -0.52 -7.13
C LEU A 381 -4.38 -0.28 -5.90
N GLY A 382 -3.90 -0.69 -4.72
CA GLY A 382 -4.62 -0.55 -3.46
C GLY A 382 -4.96 0.91 -3.13
N THR A 383 -3.94 1.78 -3.20
CA THR A 383 -4.12 3.22 -2.98
C THR A 383 -5.05 3.86 -4.01
N GLY A 384 -4.91 3.50 -5.29
CA GLY A 384 -5.75 4.02 -6.37
C GLY A 384 -7.22 3.62 -6.21
N LEU A 385 -7.49 2.37 -5.81
CA LEU A 385 -8.84 1.88 -5.53
C LEU A 385 -9.44 2.62 -4.33
N ALA A 386 -8.71 2.75 -3.23
CA ALA A 386 -9.16 3.49 -2.06
C ALA A 386 -9.45 4.96 -2.40
N GLY A 387 -8.53 5.64 -3.09
CA GLY A 387 -8.70 7.02 -3.54
C GLY A 387 -9.90 7.21 -4.48
N SER A 388 -10.31 6.16 -5.21
CA SER A 388 -11.51 6.18 -6.04
C SER A 388 -12.81 6.29 -5.24
N MET A 389 -12.79 5.88 -3.98
CA MET A 389 -13.95 5.83 -3.08
C MET A 389 -14.04 7.02 -2.12
N LEU A 390 -12.96 7.81 -2.00
CA LEU A 390 -12.94 9.01 -1.17
C LEU A 390 -13.62 10.20 -1.87
N ASP A 391 -14.38 11.00 -1.10
CA ASP A 391 -15.09 12.16 -1.64
C ASP A 391 -14.11 13.32 -1.92
N PRO A 392 -13.93 13.75 -3.18
CA PRO A 392 -13.04 14.86 -3.50
C PRO A 392 -13.44 16.18 -2.83
N LYS A 393 -14.70 16.34 -2.41
CA LYS A 393 -15.15 17.53 -1.66
C LYS A 393 -14.47 17.67 -0.29
N ASN A 394 -13.94 16.59 0.25
CA ASN A 394 -13.18 16.60 1.50
C ASN A 394 -11.69 16.93 1.28
N GLY A 395 -11.29 17.33 0.07
CA GLY A 395 -9.92 17.71 -0.28
C GLY A 395 -9.00 16.54 -0.61
N PHE A 396 -9.54 15.35 -0.82
CA PHE A 396 -8.77 14.19 -1.28
C PHE A 396 -8.46 14.30 -2.77
N ASP A 397 -7.17 14.37 -3.11
CA ASP A 397 -6.67 14.36 -4.48
C ASP A 397 -6.09 12.97 -4.80
N ARG A 398 -6.65 12.31 -5.82
CA ARG A 398 -6.22 10.96 -6.25
C ARG A 398 -4.80 10.94 -6.81
N GLY A 399 -4.39 12.00 -7.50
CA GLY A 399 -3.04 12.12 -8.01
C GLY A 399 -2.02 12.30 -6.90
N GLU A 400 -2.33 13.08 -5.85
CA GLU A 400 -1.44 13.20 -4.69
C GLU A 400 -1.34 11.88 -3.90
N LEU A 401 -2.41 11.10 -3.78
CA LEU A 401 -2.34 9.75 -3.20
C LEU A 401 -1.45 8.82 -4.03
N ALA A 402 -1.56 8.87 -5.37
CA ALA A 402 -0.70 8.11 -6.28
C ALA A 402 0.77 8.53 -6.15
N LYS A 403 1.04 9.83 -6.04
CA LYS A 403 2.38 10.38 -5.78
C LYS A 403 2.96 9.86 -4.47
N SER A 404 2.22 9.96 -3.37
CA SER A 404 2.66 9.49 -2.06
C SER A 404 2.97 7.98 -2.05
N SER A 405 2.09 7.17 -2.64
CA SER A 405 2.31 5.72 -2.76
C SER A 405 3.58 5.40 -3.57
N SER A 406 3.71 6.02 -4.75
CA SER A 406 4.87 5.81 -5.65
C SER A 406 6.18 6.26 -5.00
N LYS A 407 6.16 7.39 -4.27
CA LYS A 407 7.30 7.91 -3.51
C LYS A 407 7.73 6.94 -2.41
N GLY A 408 6.78 6.45 -1.62
CA GLY A 408 7.04 5.52 -0.54
C GLY A 408 7.67 4.22 -1.05
N ALA A 409 7.04 3.59 -2.06
CA ALA A 409 7.52 2.33 -2.64
C ALA A 409 8.93 2.47 -3.23
N ALA A 410 9.16 3.50 -4.05
CA ALA A 410 10.46 3.76 -4.67
C ALA A 410 11.57 3.99 -3.64
N ASN A 411 11.29 4.80 -2.60
CA ASN A 411 12.26 5.09 -1.56
C ASN A 411 12.58 3.84 -0.72
N GLY A 412 11.55 3.13 -0.25
CA GLY A 412 11.71 1.95 0.62
C GLY A 412 12.42 0.78 -0.07
N ALA A 413 12.10 0.51 -1.34
CA ALA A 413 12.79 -0.53 -2.11
C ALA A 413 14.28 -0.21 -2.27
N MET A 414 14.59 1.00 -2.76
CA MET A 414 15.95 1.42 -3.06
C MET A 414 16.82 1.48 -1.80
N GLU A 415 16.31 2.05 -0.70
CA GLU A 415 17.04 2.19 0.56
C GLU A 415 17.41 0.82 1.16
N LYS A 416 16.50 -0.16 1.13
CA LYS A 416 16.78 -1.49 1.72
C LYS A 416 17.51 -2.44 0.80
N ALA A 417 17.45 -2.22 -0.51
CA ALA A 417 18.22 -3.03 -1.45
C ALA A 417 19.70 -2.66 -1.48
N ALA A 418 20.03 -1.39 -1.16
CA ALA A 418 21.38 -0.88 -1.16
C ALA A 418 22.24 -1.55 -0.08
N ASP A 419 23.25 -2.31 -0.50
CA ASP A 419 24.29 -2.75 0.42
C ASP A 419 25.14 -1.54 0.84
N LYS A 420 25.15 -1.21 2.13
CA LYS A 420 25.93 -0.10 2.69
C LYS A 420 27.42 -0.41 2.88
N THR A 421 27.81 -1.66 2.63
CA THR A 421 29.18 -2.16 2.78
C THR A 421 29.87 -2.43 1.45
N ILE A 422 29.11 -2.52 0.34
CA ILE A 422 29.60 -2.83 -1.01
C ILE A 422 29.21 -1.72 -1.99
N ASN A 423 30.14 -1.33 -2.87
CA ASN A 423 29.91 -0.36 -3.94
C ASN A 423 30.70 -0.81 -5.19
N ASP A 424 30.12 -1.74 -5.94
CA ASP A 424 30.69 -2.26 -7.18
C ASP A 424 29.70 -2.18 -8.35
N ALA A 425 30.18 -2.48 -9.57
CA ALA A 425 29.37 -2.38 -10.77
C ALA A 425 28.16 -3.34 -10.79
N THR A 426 28.26 -4.48 -10.12
CA THR A 426 27.18 -5.48 -10.07
C THR A 426 26.05 -4.98 -9.19
N GLU A 427 26.39 -4.50 -7.99
CA GLU A 427 25.42 -3.92 -7.05
C GLU A 427 24.78 -2.66 -7.63
N ASN A 428 25.57 -1.77 -8.21
CA ASN A 428 25.05 -0.55 -8.82
C ASN A 428 24.13 -0.85 -10.01
N LYS A 429 24.43 -1.85 -10.85
CA LYS A 429 23.53 -2.29 -11.92
C LYS A 429 22.21 -2.84 -11.36
N LYS A 430 22.28 -3.67 -10.32
CA LYS A 430 21.11 -4.22 -9.64
C LYS A 430 20.20 -3.12 -9.06
N LEU A 431 20.79 -2.06 -8.49
CA LEU A 431 20.04 -0.89 -8.01
C LEU A 431 19.38 -0.10 -9.15
N LEU A 432 20.03 0.04 -10.31
CA LEU A 432 19.41 0.67 -11.48
C LEU A 432 18.23 -0.16 -12.01
N GLU A 433 18.38 -1.49 -12.07
CA GLU A 433 17.30 -2.40 -12.48
C GLU A 433 16.13 -2.33 -11.49
N LEU A 434 16.41 -2.26 -10.19
CA LEU A 434 15.40 -2.06 -9.15
C LEU A 434 14.68 -0.71 -9.27
N ALA A 435 15.42 0.38 -9.51
CA ALA A 435 14.85 1.71 -9.69
C ALA A 435 13.89 1.73 -10.89
N ARG A 436 14.30 1.09 -11.99
CA ARG A 436 13.45 0.90 -13.19
C ARG A 436 12.19 0.09 -12.87
N GLY A 437 12.33 -1.09 -12.27
CA GLY A 437 11.21 -2.00 -11.97
C GLY A 437 10.20 -1.38 -11.01
N THR A 438 10.66 -0.76 -9.92
CA THR A 438 9.80 -0.12 -8.91
C THR A 438 9.04 1.08 -9.49
N ALA A 439 9.71 1.88 -10.33
CA ALA A 439 9.09 2.99 -11.03
C ALA A 439 8.05 2.53 -12.07
N MET A 440 8.36 1.46 -12.80
CA MET A 440 7.43 0.82 -13.73
C MET A 440 6.19 0.31 -13.00
N GLY A 441 6.35 -0.46 -11.92
CA GLY A 441 5.24 -0.99 -11.13
C GLY A 441 4.32 0.11 -10.57
N SER A 442 4.89 1.19 -10.03
CA SER A 442 4.14 2.34 -9.50
C SER A 442 3.21 2.97 -10.56
N VAL A 443 3.76 3.23 -11.76
CA VAL A 443 3.03 3.89 -12.84
C VAL A 443 2.05 2.92 -13.52
N LEU A 444 2.41 1.65 -13.70
CA LEU A 444 1.51 0.61 -14.20
C LEU A 444 0.25 0.51 -13.33
N GLY A 445 0.41 0.31 -12.01
CA GLY A 445 -0.71 0.16 -11.09
C GLY A 445 -1.59 1.42 -11.02
N SER A 446 -0.97 2.60 -10.94
CA SER A 446 -1.69 3.88 -10.91
C SER A 446 -2.45 4.13 -12.22
N THR A 447 -1.83 3.83 -13.36
CA THR A 447 -2.44 4.00 -14.68
C THR A 447 -3.61 3.05 -14.86
N ALA A 448 -3.40 1.76 -14.58
CA ALA A 448 -4.44 0.74 -14.68
C ALA A 448 -5.68 1.16 -13.88
N MET A 449 -5.48 1.53 -12.62
CA MET A 449 -6.57 1.93 -11.73
C MET A 449 -7.26 3.22 -12.19
N SER A 450 -6.50 4.18 -12.74
CA SER A 450 -7.09 5.41 -13.30
C SER A 450 -7.96 5.16 -14.54
N VAL A 451 -7.58 4.21 -15.39
CA VAL A 451 -8.32 3.84 -16.60
C VAL A 451 -9.56 2.99 -16.25
N TYR A 452 -9.41 2.02 -15.34
CA TYR A 452 -10.51 1.14 -14.92
C TYR A 452 -11.57 1.85 -14.08
N ASN A 453 -11.22 2.86 -13.29
CA ASN A 453 -12.15 3.58 -12.43
C ASN A 453 -13.05 4.59 -13.17
N HIS A 454 -13.59 4.19 -14.33
CA HIS A 454 -14.64 4.91 -15.06
C HIS A 454 -15.98 4.98 -14.28
N LEU A 455 -16.07 4.31 -13.12
CA LEU A 455 -17.33 4.05 -12.40
C LEU A 455 -17.72 5.11 -11.37
N ASN A 456 -16.94 6.18 -11.20
CA ASN A 456 -17.33 7.27 -10.31
C ASN A 456 -17.81 8.51 -11.08
N THR A 457 -18.75 9.24 -10.47
CA THR A 457 -19.44 10.44 -10.98
C THR A 457 -18.54 11.63 -11.31
N PHE A 458 -17.22 11.49 -11.15
CA PHE A 458 -16.22 12.54 -11.28
C PHE A 458 -15.17 12.10 -12.31
N GLU A 459 -15.02 12.88 -13.37
CA GLU A 459 -14.06 12.64 -14.45
C GLU A 459 -12.65 12.46 -13.88
N VAL A 460 -12.00 11.33 -14.20
CA VAL A 460 -10.63 11.04 -13.77
C VAL A 460 -9.67 11.67 -14.76
N ASP A 461 -8.81 12.57 -14.29
CA ASP A 461 -7.67 13.02 -15.08
C ASP A 461 -6.56 11.95 -15.01
N VAL A 462 -6.69 10.95 -15.88
CA VAL A 462 -5.70 9.86 -16.07
C VAL A 462 -4.31 10.44 -16.25
N GLN A 463 -4.18 11.54 -16.98
CA GLN A 463 -2.90 12.17 -17.27
C GLN A 463 -2.29 12.80 -16.02
N LYS A 464 -3.12 13.40 -15.16
CA LYS A 464 -2.65 13.93 -13.87
C LYS A 464 -2.18 12.84 -12.91
N ILE A 465 -2.85 11.69 -12.89
CA ILE A 465 -2.43 10.54 -12.06
C ILE A 465 -1.09 9.98 -12.57
N ILE A 466 -0.93 9.80 -13.89
CA ILE A 466 0.34 9.37 -14.51
C ILE A 466 1.45 10.34 -14.16
N GLU A 467 1.21 11.64 -14.32
CA GLU A 467 2.15 12.71 -13.99
C GLU A 467 2.62 12.62 -12.52
N LEU A 468 1.68 12.60 -11.58
CA LEU A 468 1.99 12.65 -10.15
C LEU A 468 2.56 11.33 -9.62
N SER A 469 2.13 10.18 -10.13
CA SER A 469 2.76 8.88 -9.83
C SER A 469 4.21 8.84 -10.30
N ALA A 470 4.48 9.31 -11.52
CA ALA A 470 5.83 9.38 -12.06
C ALA A 470 6.72 10.38 -11.29
N GLU A 471 6.16 11.53 -10.88
CA GLU A 471 6.85 12.48 -10.00
C GLU A 471 7.21 11.84 -8.65
N GLY A 472 6.28 11.09 -8.05
CA GLY A 472 6.49 10.38 -6.79
C GLY A 472 7.58 9.32 -6.89
N ALA A 473 7.53 8.45 -7.90
CA ALA A 473 8.52 7.41 -8.13
C ALA A 473 9.93 8.00 -8.33
N ALA A 474 10.05 9.02 -9.20
CA ALA A 474 11.32 9.69 -9.45
C ALA A 474 11.87 10.39 -8.20
N PHE A 475 11.02 11.10 -7.46
CA PHE A 475 11.42 11.72 -6.21
C PHE A 475 11.90 10.68 -5.20
N GLY A 476 11.12 9.61 -4.97
CA GLY A 476 11.40 8.59 -3.97
C GLY A 476 12.72 7.85 -4.22
N SER A 477 13.01 7.49 -5.48
CA SER A 477 14.29 6.87 -5.86
C SER A 477 15.47 7.82 -5.70
N MET A 478 15.31 9.10 -6.07
CA MET A 478 16.39 10.09 -5.94
C MET A 478 16.67 10.49 -4.48
N THR A 479 15.69 10.36 -3.59
CA THR A 479 15.88 10.63 -2.14
C THR A 479 16.20 9.40 -1.30
N ALA A 480 16.39 8.24 -1.91
CA ALA A 480 16.78 7.04 -1.19
C ALA A 480 18.21 7.22 -0.63
N ASP A 481 18.42 6.80 0.61
CA ASP A 481 19.77 6.78 1.20
C ASP A 481 20.52 5.56 0.69
N LEU A 482 21.35 5.78 -0.32
CA LEU A 482 22.10 4.71 -0.99
C LEU A 482 23.58 4.70 -0.62
N ASP A 483 24.08 5.75 0.04
CA ASP A 483 25.51 5.91 0.23
C ASP A 483 26.06 4.84 1.19
N PRO A 484 27.22 4.24 0.86
CA PRO A 484 27.88 3.30 1.75
C PRO A 484 28.36 4.01 3.02
N ASP A 485 28.44 3.29 4.14
CA ASP A 485 28.78 3.86 5.46
C ASP A 485 30.17 4.58 5.49
N ASN A 486 31.01 4.31 4.49
CA ASN A 486 32.37 4.82 4.37
C ASN A 486 32.59 5.86 3.25
N GLY A 487 31.56 6.36 2.57
CA GLY A 487 31.73 7.36 1.52
C GLY A 487 30.55 7.51 0.57
N THR A 488 30.78 8.11 -0.60
CA THR A 488 29.76 8.28 -1.65
C THR A 488 29.79 7.11 -2.63
N ARG A 489 28.65 6.76 -3.24
CA ARG A 489 28.63 5.75 -4.32
C ARG A 489 29.48 6.15 -5.52
N ASP A 490 30.14 5.16 -6.10
CA ASP A 490 31.05 5.34 -7.24
C ASP A 490 30.26 5.34 -8.55
N ARG A 491 30.84 6.00 -9.55
CA ARG A 491 30.31 5.99 -10.92
C ARG A 491 30.44 4.59 -11.50
N LEU A 492 29.48 4.17 -12.33
CA LEU A 492 29.61 2.91 -13.04
C LEU A 492 30.79 2.94 -14.02
N ILE A 493 31.36 1.76 -14.29
CA ILE A 493 32.39 1.61 -15.32
C ILE A 493 31.72 1.44 -16.68
N ASP A 494 32.19 2.17 -17.69
CA ASP A 494 31.81 1.94 -19.07
C ASP A 494 32.50 0.65 -19.56
N GLU A 495 31.70 -0.38 -19.84
CA GLU A 495 32.18 -1.69 -20.29
C GLU A 495 32.98 -1.64 -21.61
N THR A 496 32.77 -0.60 -22.42
CA THR A 496 33.45 -0.41 -23.71
C THR A 496 34.82 0.22 -23.55
N THR A 497 34.96 1.15 -22.60
CA THR A 497 36.18 1.93 -22.41
C THR A 497 37.01 1.49 -21.21
N GLY A 498 36.42 0.75 -20.26
CA GLY A 498 37.03 0.33 -19.01
C GLY A 498 37.23 1.46 -18.00
N GLU A 499 36.71 2.66 -18.29
CA GLU A 499 36.85 3.86 -17.48
C GLU A 499 35.53 4.20 -16.76
N PRO A 500 35.56 4.93 -15.63
CA PRO A 500 34.35 5.43 -15.00
C PRO A 500 33.54 6.29 -15.98
N LYS A 501 32.23 6.07 -15.99
CA LYS A 501 31.29 6.90 -16.73
C LYS A 501 31.43 8.36 -16.30
N LYS A 502 31.13 9.27 -17.23
CA LYS A 502 31.20 10.72 -16.97
C LYS A 502 30.05 11.20 -16.08
N GLU A 503 28.95 10.46 -16.05
CA GLU A 503 27.75 10.74 -15.27
C GLU A 503 27.92 10.26 -13.82
N GLU A 504 27.30 10.96 -12.88
CA GLU A 504 27.21 10.53 -11.49
C GLU A 504 26.16 9.43 -11.33
N PHE A 505 26.31 8.56 -10.34
CA PHE A 505 25.38 7.44 -10.14
C PHE A 505 23.91 7.89 -9.99
N ASN A 506 23.67 9.03 -9.31
CA ASN A 506 22.34 9.62 -9.19
C ASN A 506 21.72 10.05 -10.54
N VAL A 507 22.56 10.43 -11.51
CA VAL A 507 22.10 10.74 -12.88
C VAL A 507 21.67 9.45 -13.60
N GLU A 508 22.36 8.34 -13.36
CA GLU A 508 21.98 7.03 -13.90
C GLU A 508 20.69 6.50 -13.25
N ILE A 509 20.47 6.74 -11.95
CA ILE A 509 19.19 6.46 -11.28
C ILE A 509 18.06 7.25 -11.96
N ALA A 510 18.24 8.55 -12.17
CA ALA A 510 17.24 9.38 -12.83
C ALA A 510 16.87 8.83 -14.22
N ARG A 511 17.85 8.34 -14.98
CA ARG A 511 17.62 7.68 -16.28
C ARG A 511 16.88 6.35 -16.15
N ALA A 512 17.28 5.50 -15.18
CA ALA A 512 16.66 4.19 -14.97
C ALA A 512 15.19 4.33 -14.56
N VAL A 513 14.89 5.26 -13.66
CA VAL A 513 13.52 5.59 -13.24
C VAL A 513 12.71 6.16 -14.41
N ALA A 514 13.28 7.10 -15.17
CA ALA A 514 12.66 7.64 -16.38
C ALA A 514 12.30 6.58 -17.42
N ASN A 515 13.15 5.58 -17.59
CA ASN A 515 12.85 4.44 -18.44
C ASN A 515 11.66 3.65 -17.86
N GLY A 516 11.71 3.26 -16.59
CA GLY A 516 10.64 2.49 -15.94
C GLY A 516 9.28 3.18 -15.97
N THR A 517 9.19 4.45 -15.59
CA THR A 517 7.92 5.21 -15.56
C THR A 517 7.28 5.30 -16.94
N SER A 518 8.07 5.63 -17.97
CA SER A 518 7.57 5.75 -19.35
C SER A 518 7.21 4.41 -19.97
N THR A 519 7.99 3.35 -19.72
CA THR A 519 7.63 1.98 -20.12
C THR A 519 6.28 1.59 -19.53
N GLY A 520 6.09 1.75 -18.22
CA GLY A 520 4.83 1.43 -17.56
C GLY A 520 3.65 2.24 -18.11
N ALA A 521 3.80 3.56 -18.23
CA ALA A 521 2.73 4.44 -18.70
C ALA A 521 2.27 4.12 -20.13
N LEU A 522 3.23 3.99 -21.06
CA LEU A 522 2.92 3.77 -22.47
C LEU A 522 2.44 2.34 -22.71
N PHE A 523 2.99 1.36 -22.00
CA PHE A 523 2.48 -0.01 -22.04
C PHE A 523 1.01 -0.05 -21.65
N GLU A 524 0.67 0.48 -20.47
CA GLU A 524 -0.67 0.34 -19.90
C GLU A 524 -1.72 1.11 -20.72
N ILE A 525 -1.40 2.34 -21.17
CA ILE A 525 -2.31 3.11 -22.01
C ILE A 525 -2.53 2.45 -23.36
N THR A 526 -1.47 1.92 -23.98
CA THR A 526 -1.58 1.25 -25.27
C THR A 526 -2.39 -0.03 -25.14
N ALA A 527 -2.12 -0.84 -24.10
CA ALA A 527 -2.80 -2.10 -23.86
C ALA A 527 -4.28 -1.89 -23.45
N LEU A 528 -4.56 -1.02 -22.48
CA LEU A 528 -5.92 -0.87 -21.94
C LEU A 528 -6.85 -0.05 -22.82
N LEU A 529 -6.35 1.00 -23.47
CA LEU A 529 -7.16 1.82 -24.38
C LEU A 529 -7.11 1.30 -25.83
N ALA A 530 -6.40 0.19 -26.07
CA ALA A 530 -6.16 -0.39 -27.39
C ALA A 530 -5.72 0.67 -28.40
N THR A 531 -4.80 1.55 -27.97
CA THR A 531 -4.28 2.59 -28.86
C THR A 531 -3.43 1.97 -29.95
N LYS A 532 -3.31 2.66 -31.08
CA LYS A 532 -2.65 2.14 -32.28
C LYS A 532 -1.51 3.05 -32.75
N PRO A 533 -0.46 3.23 -31.94
CA PRO A 533 0.70 4.04 -32.32
C PRO A 533 1.52 3.44 -33.48
N ASP A 534 1.27 2.18 -33.83
CA ASP A 534 1.78 1.46 -35.00
C ASP A 534 1.00 1.77 -36.29
N GLU A 535 -0.30 2.06 -36.20
CA GLU A 535 -1.14 2.39 -37.37
C GLU A 535 -1.29 3.92 -37.58
N VAL A 536 -1.16 4.71 -36.52
CA VAL A 536 -1.41 6.16 -36.52
C VAL A 536 -0.12 6.90 -36.21
N ALA A 537 0.26 7.88 -37.05
CA ALA A 537 1.51 8.64 -36.89
C ALA A 537 1.48 9.70 -35.77
N ALA A 538 0.30 10.00 -35.24
CA ALA A 538 0.13 10.93 -34.12
C ALA A 538 -1.01 10.46 -33.20
N GLU A 539 -0.84 9.28 -32.59
CA GLU A 539 -1.84 8.72 -31.69
C GLU A 539 -1.95 9.58 -30.42
N ILE A 540 -3.13 10.16 -30.21
CA ILE A 540 -3.34 11.26 -29.26
C ILE A 540 -3.10 10.81 -27.82
N ASN A 541 -3.55 9.62 -27.44
CA ASN A 541 -3.45 9.14 -26.06
C ASN A 541 -1.99 8.84 -25.70
N SER A 542 -1.25 8.19 -26.60
CA SER A 542 0.17 7.90 -26.47
C SER A 542 0.99 9.19 -26.37
N ILE A 543 0.68 10.21 -27.18
CA ILE A 543 1.34 11.53 -27.11
C ILE A 543 1.07 12.22 -25.78
N LYS A 544 -0.20 12.25 -25.32
CA LYS A 544 -0.56 12.88 -24.04
C LYS A 544 0.15 12.19 -22.88
N THR A 545 0.11 10.87 -22.86
CA THR A 545 0.76 10.05 -21.85
C THR A 545 2.27 10.24 -21.85
N ALA A 546 2.91 10.22 -23.02
CA ALA A 546 4.34 10.49 -23.15
C ALA A 546 4.69 11.88 -22.60
N LYS A 547 3.88 12.91 -22.87
CA LYS A 547 4.11 14.25 -22.32
C LYS A 547 3.97 14.29 -20.80
N SER A 548 2.89 13.72 -20.25
CA SER A 548 2.58 13.77 -18.81
C SER A 548 3.57 12.97 -17.97
N VAL A 549 3.93 11.76 -18.38
CA VAL A 549 4.94 10.96 -17.68
C VAL A 549 6.31 11.63 -17.73
N SER A 550 6.64 12.28 -18.85
CA SER A 550 7.91 13.01 -19.01
C SER A 550 7.99 14.23 -18.11
N TYR A 551 6.91 15.00 -18.02
CA TYR A 551 6.82 16.13 -17.11
C TYR A 551 7.00 15.69 -15.65
N GLY A 552 6.22 14.70 -15.21
CA GLY A 552 6.22 14.23 -13.83
C GLY A 552 7.56 13.66 -13.40
N THR A 553 8.10 12.72 -14.19
CA THR A 553 9.39 12.06 -13.91
C THR A 553 10.51 13.09 -13.79
N THR A 554 10.61 14.02 -14.75
CA THR A 554 11.70 15.02 -14.77
C THR A 554 11.61 15.96 -13.58
N LYS A 555 10.40 16.43 -13.27
CA LYS A 555 10.16 17.27 -12.11
C LYS A 555 10.53 16.55 -10.81
N GLY A 556 10.07 15.31 -10.64
CA GLY A 556 10.35 14.50 -9.45
C GLY A 556 11.85 14.22 -9.29
N ALA A 557 12.54 13.90 -10.39
CA ALA A 557 13.97 13.60 -10.37
C ALA A 557 14.82 14.82 -9.97
N ILE A 558 14.51 16.02 -10.49
CA ILE A 558 15.23 17.25 -10.14
C ILE A 558 14.94 17.65 -8.69
N LEU A 559 13.67 17.60 -8.26
CA LEU A 559 13.30 17.95 -6.88
C LEU A 559 13.87 16.97 -5.85
N GLY A 560 13.92 15.68 -6.17
CA GLY A 560 14.51 14.66 -5.32
C GLY A 560 16.04 14.78 -5.28
N GLY A 561 16.68 15.02 -6.43
CA GLY A 561 18.11 15.26 -6.52
C GLY A 561 18.54 16.49 -5.70
N ASP A 562 17.80 17.60 -5.79
CA ASP A 562 18.04 18.79 -4.97
C ASP A 562 17.93 18.49 -3.45
N ALA A 563 16.93 17.69 -3.06
CA ALA A 563 16.71 17.35 -1.66
C ALA A 563 17.89 16.57 -1.02
N VAL A 564 18.68 15.85 -1.82
CA VAL A 564 19.90 15.15 -1.37
C VAL A 564 21.19 15.82 -1.85
N GLY A 565 21.11 17.05 -2.38
CA GLY A 565 22.28 17.86 -2.72
C GLY A 565 22.96 17.53 -4.05
N VAL A 566 22.27 16.88 -5.00
CA VAL A 566 22.78 16.63 -6.36
C VAL A 566 22.79 17.94 -7.17
N PRO A 567 23.96 18.46 -7.58
CA PRO A 567 24.09 19.84 -8.06
C PRO A 567 23.82 20.04 -9.56
N SER A 568 23.40 19.02 -10.33
CA SER A 568 23.27 19.13 -11.80
C SER A 568 21.85 18.85 -12.33
N ASP A 569 21.01 19.88 -12.31
CA ASP A 569 19.70 19.92 -12.99
C ASP A 569 19.82 19.61 -14.49
N VAL A 570 20.89 20.08 -15.15
CA VAL A 570 21.13 19.85 -16.58
C VAL A 570 21.41 18.38 -16.88
N SER A 571 22.29 17.71 -16.11
CA SER A 571 22.64 16.31 -16.36
C SER A 571 21.46 15.40 -16.06
N VAL A 572 20.73 15.66 -14.96
CA VAL A 572 19.49 14.94 -14.63
C VAL A 572 18.45 15.10 -15.74
N LYS A 573 18.24 16.33 -16.24
CA LYS A 573 17.30 16.59 -17.34
C LYS A 573 17.66 15.84 -18.63
N GLN A 574 18.94 15.75 -18.97
CA GLN A 574 19.39 15.02 -20.18
C GLN A 574 19.20 13.51 -20.00
N ALA A 575 19.55 13.00 -18.83
CA ALA A 575 19.41 11.60 -18.47
C ALA A 575 17.94 11.16 -18.43
N THR A 576 17.04 11.98 -17.88
CA THR A 576 15.60 11.71 -17.90
C THR A 576 15.06 11.71 -19.33
N GLU A 577 15.44 12.66 -20.19
CA GLU A 577 15.00 12.69 -21.59
C GLU A 577 15.36 11.41 -22.35
N GLN A 578 16.60 10.93 -22.14
CA GLN A 578 17.06 9.69 -22.76
C GLN A 578 16.29 8.48 -22.23
N GLY A 579 16.18 8.35 -20.90
CA GLY A 579 15.42 7.26 -20.27
C GLY A 579 13.96 7.23 -20.70
N LEU A 580 13.30 8.40 -20.72
CA LEU A 580 11.91 8.56 -21.14
C LEU A 580 11.71 8.18 -22.61
N THR A 581 12.67 8.49 -23.47
CA THR A 581 12.62 8.14 -24.90
C THR A 581 12.72 6.64 -25.10
N GLU A 582 13.73 6.01 -24.48
CA GLU A 582 13.95 4.56 -24.54
C GLU A 582 12.75 3.81 -23.94
N GLY A 583 12.31 4.20 -22.75
CA GLY A 583 11.22 3.55 -22.04
C GLY A 583 9.87 3.69 -22.73
N SER A 584 9.57 4.85 -23.33
CA SER A 584 8.33 5.04 -24.10
C SER A 584 8.24 4.09 -25.31
N MET A 585 9.36 3.87 -25.99
CA MET A 585 9.41 2.94 -27.14
C MET A 585 9.28 1.49 -26.67
N ASP A 586 9.98 1.12 -25.60
CA ASP A 586 9.85 -0.21 -24.97
C ASP A 586 8.40 -0.49 -24.57
N GLY A 587 7.74 0.47 -23.92
CA GLY A 587 6.35 0.32 -23.47
C GLY A 587 5.36 0.10 -24.62
N VAL A 588 5.47 0.90 -25.69
CA VAL A 588 4.65 0.72 -26.90
C VAL A 588 4.93 -0.62 -27.57
N ALA A 589 6.20 -0.99 -27.74
CA ALA A 589 6.58 -2.26 -28.37
C ALA A 589 6.03 -3.46 -27.58
N LEU A 590 6.19 -3.45 -26.25
CA LEU A 590 5.67 -4.49 -25.36
C LEU A 590 4.15 -4.61 -25.46
N ALA A 591 3.40 -3.51 -25.48
CA ALA A 591 1.95 -3.52 -25.58
C ALA A 591 1.44 -4.09 -26.92
N LEU A 592 2.17 -3.86 -28.00
CA LEU A 592 1.87 -4.42 -29.32
C LEU A 592 2.33 -5.89 -29.46
N GLY A 593 2.98 -6.44 -28.44
CA GLY A 593 3.56 -7.77 -28.46
C GLY A 593 4.70 -7.91 -29.47
N LEU A 594 5.44 -6.83 -29.69
CA LEU A 594 6.63 -6.74 -30.51
C LEU A 594 7.86 -6.90 -29.61
N VAL A 595 8.90 -7.57 -30.10
CA VAL A 595 10.15 -7.70 -29.33
C VAL A 595 10.82 -6.32 -29.33
N PRO A 596 11.13 -5.71 -28.15
CA PRO A 596 11.72 -4.38 -28.08
C PRO A 596 13.03 -4.24 -28.88
N ALA A 597 13.78 -5.34 -29.03
CA ALA A 597 15.05 -5.38 -29.76
C ALA A 597 14.91 -5.33 -31.30
N ASP A 598 13.72 -5.60 -31.86
CA ASP A 598 13.52 -5.75 -33.30
C ASP A 598 13.13 -4.44 -34.03
N ASN A 599 13.18 -3.30 -33.32
CA ASN A 599 12.92 -1.96 -33.85
C ASN A 599 11.61 -1.90 -34.67
N PRO A 600 10.45 -2.15 -34.04
CA PRO A 600 9.18 -2.17 -34.74
C PRO A 600 8.87 -0.81 -35.38
N ALA A 601 8.22 -0.81 -36.54
CA ALA A 601 7.80 0.41 -37.21
C ALA A 601 6.64 1.09 -36.45
N ILE A 602 6.96 1.81 -35.38
CA ILE A 602 6.01 2.63 -34.63
C ILE A 602 5.81 3.94 -35.41
N LEU A 603 4.69 4.08 -36.11
CA LEU A 603 4.40 5.30 -36.89
C LEU A 603 4.36 6.57 -36.02
N SER A 604 3.94 6.46 -34.75
CA SER A 604 3.92 7.57 -33.79
C SER A 604 5.28 7.92 -33.16
N GLU A 605 6.37 7.25 -33.54
CA GLU A 605 7.69 7.40 -32.90
C GLU A 605 8.14 8.87 -32.80
N ASP A 606 8.12 9.61 -33.91
CA ASP A 606 8.53 11.02 -33.94
C ASP A 606 7.62 11.90 -33.06
N ALA A 607 6.31 11.64 -33.06
CA ALA A 607 5.35 12.41 -32.27
C ALA A 607 5.53 12.15 -30.76
N ILE A 608 5.79 10.90 -30.37
CA ILE A 608 6.07 10.50 -28.99
C ILE A 608 7.40 11.13 -28.52
N LYS A 609 8.47 11.05 -29.31
CA LYS A 609 9.77 11.68 -28.98
C LYS A 609 9.65 13.20 -28.80
N ASN A 610 8.89 13.85 -29.68
CA ASN A 610 8.61 15.28 -29.54
C ASN A 610 7.83 15.58 -28.26
N ALA A 611 6.84 14.76 -27.91
CA ALA A 611 6.07 14.90 -26.68
C ALA A 611 6.94 14.74 -25.42
N VAL A 612 7.86 13.77 -25.43
CA VAL A 612 8.86 13.55 -24.39
C VAL A 612 9.73 14.79 -24.21
N GLY A 613 10.31 15.31 -25.29
CA GLY A 613 11.16 16.51 -25.23
C GLY A 613 10.43 17.74 -24.69
N VAL A 614 9.15 17.94 -25.06
CA VAL A 614 8.32 19.02 -24.51
C VAL A 614 8.03 18.79 -23.02
N GLY A 615 7.58 17.59 -22.63
CA GLY A 615 7.29 17.27 -21.23
C GLY A 615 8.52 17.40 -20.33
N ASN A 616 9.68 16.89 -20.77
CA ASN A 616 10.96 17.00 -20.08
C ASN A 616 11.35 18.48 -19.86
N LYS A 617 11.22 19.31 -20.89
CA LYS A 617 11.48 20.75 -20.78
C LYS A 617 10.54 21.45 -19.79
N ASP A 618 9.23 21.21 -19.91
CA ASP A 618 8.22 21.83 -19.06
C ASP A 618 8.40 21.41 -17.59
N GLY A 619 8.68 20.13 -17.34
CA GLY A 619 8.93 19.59 -15.99
C GLY A 619 10.18 20.17 -15.35
N ALA A 620 11.27 20.28 -16.10
CA ALA A 620 12.51 20.90 -15.63
C ALA A 620 12.32 22.39 -15.30
N MET A 621 11.57 23.12 -16.12
CA MET A 621 11.26 24.54 -15.86
C MET A 621 10.43 24.72 -14.58
N ASP A 622 9.46 23.83 -14.33
CA ASP A 622 8.63 23.91 -13.13
C ASP A 622 9.38 23.51 -11.85
N ALA A 623 10.25 22.49 -11.95
CA ALA A 623 11.17 22.15 -10.87
C ALA A 623 12.09 23.34 -10.53
N ALA A 624 12.72 23.96 -11.53
CA ALA A 624 13.56 25.14 -11.34
C ALA A 624 12.81 26.27 -10.63
N ARG A 625 11.56 26.58 -11.04
CA ARG A 625 10.72 27.57 -10.34
C ARG A 625 10.44 27.19 -8.89
N SER A 626 10.16 25.91 -8.64
CA SER A 626 9.88 25.41 -7.28
C SER A 626 11.11 25.53 -6.37
N LEU A 627 12.31 25.33 -6.91
CA LEU A 627 13.58 25.52 -6.22
C LEU A 627 13.91 27.01 -6.00
N GLU A 628 13.68 27.85 -7.00
CA GLU A 628 13.84 29.31 -6.89
C GLU A 628 12.95 29.90 -5.81
N ILE A 629 11.70 29.44 -5.68
CA ILE A 629 10.77 29.86 -4.62
C ILE A 629 11.28 29.47 -3.23
N LYS A 630 11.98 28.33 -3.08
CA LYS A 630 12.65 27.97 -1.80
C LYS A 630 13.86 28.86 -1.48
N SER A 631 14.51 29.45 -2.49
CA SER A 631 15.75 30.25 -2.35
C SER A 631 15.55 31.73 -2.04
N ILE A 632 14.31 32.25 -2.08
CA ILE A 632 14.02 33.66 -1.86
C ILE A 632 13.23 33.84 -0.56
N ASN A 633 13.94 33.97 0.55
CA ASN A 633 13.44 34.63 1.75
C ASN A 633 14.39 35.80 2.08
N PRO A 634 14.33 36.92 1.32
CA PRO A 634 15.27 38.01 1.50
C PRO A 634 15.05 38.60 2.89
N SER A 635 16.07 38.57 3.75
CA SER A 635 16.01 39.43 4.91
C SER A 635 16.04 40.89 4.44
N VAL A 636 15.44 41.79 5.21
CA VAL A 636 15.50 43.24 4.93
C VAL A 636 16.95 43.71 4.77
N GLU A 637 17.90 43.03 5.43
CA GLU A 637 19.32 43.35 5.38
C GLU A 637 19.98 42.86 4.09
N ASP A 638 19.60 41.70 3.55
CA ASP A 638 20.08 41.20 2.25
C ASP A 638 19.58 42.09 1.11
N MET A 639 18.32 42.54 1.19
CA MET A 639 17.79 43.52 0.24
C MET A 639 18.53 44.86 0.36
N ARG A 640 18.86 45.35 1.56
CA ARG A 640 19.65 46.58 1.72
C ARG A 640 21.08 46.42 1.20
N GLN A 641 21.69 45.26 1.35
CA GLN A 641 23.03 44.99 0.82
C GLN A 641 23.01 44.94 -0.71
N LEU A 642 22.05 44.24 -1.30
CA LEU A 642 21.85 44.21 -2.75
C LEU A 642 21.57 45.62 -3.31
N MET A 643 20.71 46.39 -2.64
CA MET A 643 20.41 47.78 -3.04
C MET A 643 21.65 48.69 -2.96
N LYS A 644 22.53 48.49 -1.97
CA LYS A 644 23.81 49.21 -1.89
C LYS A 644 24.81 48.74 -2.95
N LEU A 645 24.90 47.42 -3.20
CA LEU A 645 25.86 46.82 -4.12
C LEU A 645 25.58 47.21 -5.57
N TYR A 646 24.30 47.25 -5.94
CA TYR A 646 23.84 47.55 -7.31
C TYR A 646 23.36 48.99 -7.49
N GLY A 647 23.48 49.85 -6.47
CA GLY A 647 23.08 51.26 -6.55
C GLY A 647 21.58 51.47 -6.79
N ILE A 648 20.75 50.52 -6.34
CA ILE A 648 19.29 50.58 -6.51
C ILE A 648 18.73 51.51 -5.43
N ASP A 649 18.49 52.77 -5.79
CA ASP A 649 17.68 53.68 -4.97
C ASP A 649 16.20 53.48 -5.32
N PRO A 650 15.35 53.04 -4.37
CA PRO A 650 13.93 52.80 -4.60
C PRO A 650 13.16 54.08 -4.98
N ARG A 651 13.77 55.26 -4.83
CA ARG A 651 13.22 56.53 -5.34
C ARG A 651 13.48 56.78 -6.83
N LEU A 652 14.53 56.16 -7.40
CA LEU A 652 14.98 56.39 -8.77
C LEU A 652 14.72 55.21 -9.71
N THR A 653 14.49 54.01 -9.17
CA THR A 653 14.21 52.78 -9.92
C THR A 653 12.80 52.28 -9.63
N ASN A 654 11.79 53.06 -10.02
CA ASN A 654 10.41 52.60 -10.14
C ASN A 654 10.14 52.31 -11.63
N PRO A 655 10.21 51.04 -12.10
CA PRO A 655 10.15 50.73 -13.53
C PRO A 655 8.75 50.85 -14.14
N GLY A 656 7.73 51.33 -13.41
CA GLY A 656 6.39 51.44 -14.01
C GLY A 656 5.25 51.89 -13.11
N PHE A 657 5.46 52.80 -12.15
CA PHE A 657 4.36 53.39 -11.37
C PHE A 657 3.39 52.35 -10.72
N ILE A 658 3.89 51.15 -10.37
CA ILE A 658 3.03 50.04 -9.86
C ILE A 658 2.55 50.32 -8.42
N PHE A 659 3.26 51.15 -7.66
CA PHE A 659 2.81 51.60 -6.35
C PHE A 659 2.23 53.01 -6.45
N PRO A 660 0.90 53.20 -6.36
CA PRO A 660 0.32 54.53 -6.27
C PRO A 660 0.81 55.20 -5.00
N ASN A 661 1.53 56.31 -5.17
CA ASN A 661 1.91 57.16 -4.04
C ASN A 661 0.65 57.85 -3.51
N PRO A 662 0.17 57.59 -2.28
CA PRO A 662 -1.11 58.12 -1.80
C PRO A 662 -1.15 59.64 -1.62
N LYS A 663 -0.04 60.35 -1.90
CA LYS A 663 0.14 61.78 -1.66
C LYS A 663 0.45 62.63 -2.90
N ARG A 664 0.38 62.07 -4.11
CA ARG A 664 0.54 62.86 -5.36
C ARG A 664 -0.65 62.61 -6.29
N SER A 665 -1.63 63.51 -6.24
CA SER A 665 -2.68 63.62 -7.25
C SER A 665 -2.17 64.45 -8.43
N GLY A 666 -2.39 63.96 -9.65
CA GLY A 666 -2.25 64.75 -10.87
C GLY A 666 -0.90 64.55 -11.55
N GLU A 667 -0.92 63.80 -12.66
CA GLU A 667 -0.30 64.16 -13.94
C GLU A 667 -0.64 63.05 -14.95
N ASP A 668 -1.92 62.98 -15.31
CA ASP A 668 -2.33 62.52 -16.63
C ASP A 668 -1.92 63.61 -17.62
N ASN A 669 -0.91 63.38 -18.45
CA ASN A 669 -0.77 64.06 -19.73
C ASN A 669 0.08 63.23 -20.70
N PHE A 670 -0.59 62.84 -21.77
CA PHE A 670 -0.18 62.01 -22.89
C PHE A 670 1.09 62.48 -23.62
N LEU A 671 1.80 61.50 -24.21
CA LEU A 671 2.69 61.68 -25.38
C LEU A 671 2.08 60.97 -26.60
N PHE A 672 0.97 61.47 -27.09
CA PHE A 672 0.65 61.41 -28.52
C PHE A 672 0.24 62.82 -28.93
N PRO A 673 1.01 63.51 -29.80
CA PRO A 673 0.62 64.83 -30.28
C PRO A 673 -0.56 64.69 -31.23
N ASP A 674 -1.67 65.33 -30.86
CA ASP A 674 -2.83 65.58 -31.72
C ASP A 674 -2.44 66.56 -32.83
N GLU A 675 -2.39 66.09 -34.09
CA GLU A 675 -2.81 66.88 -35.25
C GLU A 675 -3.01 65.96 -36.49
N GLU A 676 -4.30 65.69 -36.75
CA GLU A 676 -4.98 65.33 -38.01
C GLU A 676 -4.30 64.40 -39.03
N ILE A 677 -4.94 63.24 -39.31
CA ILE A 677 -5.48 62.91 -40.64
C ILE A 677 -6.58 61.82 -40.53
N LYS A 678 -7.82 62.29 -40.73
CA LYS A 678 -9.02 61.73 -41.39
C LYS A 678 -9.33 60.22 -41.34
N ILE A 679 -10.42 59.91 -40.62
CA ILE A 679 -11.34 58.81 -40.92
C ILE A 679 -12.15 59.19 -42.16
N VAL A 680 -12.20 58.30 -43.17
CA VAL A 680 -13.28 58.27 -44.16
C VAL A 680 -13.70 56.81 -44.34
N SER A 681 -14.87 56.45 -43.78
CA SER A 681 -15.73 55.38 -44.30
C SER A 681 -16.56 55.98 -45.44
N PRO A 682 -16.90 55.24 -46.51
CA PRO A 682 -18.28 54.73 -46.56
C PRO A 682 -18.49 53.42 -47.34
N ILE A 683 -19.13 52.46 -46.66
CA ILE A 683 -20.31 51.60 -46.97
C ILE A 683 -20.12 50.23 -46.35
#